data_AF-A0A9X3LVI4-F1
#
_entry.id   AF-A0A9X3LVI4-F1
#
_cell.length_a   1.000
_cell.length_b   1.000
_cell.length_c   1.000
_cell.angle_alpha   90.00
_cell.angle_beta   90.00
_cell.angle_gamma   90.00
#
_symmetry.space_group_name_H-M   'P 1'
#
loop_
_entity.id
_entity.type
_entity.pdbx_description
1 polymer ?
#
loop_
_entity_poly.entity_id
_entity_poly.type
_entity_poly.pdbx_seq_one_letter_code
_entity_poly.pdbx_strand_id
1 'polypeptide(L)'
;MDNRTQLRELTLRGIIIGGLITLVFTAANVYLGLKVGLTFATSIPAAVISMAVLRKFAGHNVKENNIVQTIASAAGTLSAIIFVLPGLVMIGYWQGFPFWTTMLVCALGGILGVMFSVPLRRALVTGSDLPYPEGVAAAEVLRVGDGDPHNEENVKGLRTIVVGGVVSAAYGLLAAMKAAASEVAGVFKFGPGATMIGGSLSLALIGVGHLVGMTVGIAMLVGVVISFFVLLPWRTSALIDGSADLADIVSTTFSSEIRFIGVGTMAVAALWTLIKIAGPVVKGVSASLASSRKRAAGNEVDVTERDIPFPIVLGTILVSMLPIGFLLWDFQQGTDIHEHAVSLTIISVLFILIVGLVIASVCGYMAGLIGASNSPISSVGIIAVITSALLIAAFMAGTDASASSLVAYTLFTAAIVFGIATISNDNLQDLKTGQLVDATPWKQQVALVIGVIFGSLVIPPVLQLMLTAFGFQGMEGAGADALAAPQAVLMSSVATGIFDDSLDWNLIFLGAAIGITVIIIDEILGVTTKKKYALPPLAVGMGMYLPVSVTVMVPLGAILGYFYNRWASGQRNPESAVRMGTLGATGLIVGESLFGVVNAGIIAASQGESPLEIFEGGTWSTVLGVVLFIAAIAFIYRRTAQSAK
;
A
#
# COMPACT_ATOMS: atom_id res chain seq x y z
N MET A 1 39.17 -8.23 9.21
CA MET A 1 37.88 -8.53 9.89
C MET A 1 37.08 -7.24 9.86
N ASP A 2 36.01 -7.20 9.09
CA ASP A 2 35.33 -5.97 8.69
C ASP A 2 34.45 -5.43 9.84
N ASN A 3 34.64 -4.16 10.20
CA ASN A 3 34.08 -3.50 11.40
C ASN A 3 32.53 -3.34 11.34
N ARG A 4 31.90 -3.76 10.23
CA ARG A 4 30.45 -3.68 9.97
C ARG A 4 29.60 -4.67 10.78
N THR A 5 30.22 -5.66 11.42
CA THR A 5 29.55 -6.72 12.21
C THR A 5 29.23 -6.31 13.66
N GLN A 6 29.78 -5.21 14.17
CA GLN A 6 29.60 -4.75 15.57
C GLN A 6 28.70 -3.52 15.76
N LEU A 7 28.08 -2.99 14.70
CA LEU A 7 27.24 -1.80 14.80
C LEU A 7 25.97 -2.08 15.62
N ARG A 8 25.64 -1.16 16.53
CA ARG A 8 24.39 -1.21 17.32
C ARG A 8 23.22 -0.85 16.39
N GLU A 9 22.30 -1.79 16.19
CA GLU A 9 21.14 -1.59 15.31
C GLU A 9 19.87 -1.30 16.13
N LEU A 10 19.51 -2.20 17.05
CA LEU A 10 18.32 -2.06 17.88
C LEU A 10 18.71 -1.35 19.19
N THR A 11 18.40 -0.06 19.27
CA THR A 11 18.72 0.80 20.41
C THR A 11 17.44 1.35 21.04
N LEU A 12 17.50 1.66 22.34
CA LEU A 12 16.36 2.28 23.03
C LEU A 12 15.98 3.64 22.43
N ARG A 13 16.99 4.46 22.07
CA ARG A 13 16.77 5.76 21.41
C ARG A 13 16.10 5.59 20.04
N GLY A 14 16.51 4.59 19.26
CA GLY A 14 15.88 4.29 17.98
C GLY A 14 14.43 3.84 18.13
N ILE A 15 14.14 3.02 19.15
CA ILE A 15 12.77 2.60 19.47
C ILE A 15 11.89 3.80 19.84
N ILE A 16 12.39 4.72 20.66
CA ILE A 16 11.64 5.92 21.06
C ILE A 16 11.37 6.83 19.86
N ILE A 17 12.40 7.12 19.05
CA ILE A 17 12.24 7.97 17.86
C ILE A 17 11.26 7.31 16.89
N GLY A 18 11.41 6.01 16.63
CA GLY A 18 10.51 5.24 15.77
C GLY A 18 9.07 5.31 16.26
N GLY A 19 8.84 5.03 17.55
CA GLY A 19 7.49 5.08 18.15
C GLY A 19 6.84 6.45 18.11
N LEU A 20 7.61 7.54 18.33
CA LEU A 20 7.09 8.90 18.21
C LEU A 20 6.69 9.24 16.77
N ILE A 21 7.50 8.84 15.79
CA ILE A 21 7.15 8.98 14.37
C ILE A 21 5.90 8.14 14.08
N THR A 22 5.83 6.89 14.57
CA THR A 22 4.67 6.02 14.40
C THR A 22 3.39 6.67 14.90
N LEU A 23 3.42 7.31 16.07
CA LEU A 23 2.25 7.98 16.63
C LEU A 23 1.74 9.10 15.71
N VAL A 24 2.61 10.02 15.31
CA VAL A 24 2.22 11.19 14.49
C VAL A 24 1.69 10.74 13.13
N PHE A 25 2.40 9.81 12.48
CA PHE A 25 2.04 9.36 11.15
C PHE A 25 0.80 8.46 11.13
N THR A 26 0.56 7.68 12.18
CA THR A 26 -0.67 6.89 12.31
C THR A 26 -1.87 7.84 12.40
N ALA A 27 -1.80 8.86 13.25
CA ALA A 27 -2.88 9.82 13.41
C ALA A 27 -3.19 10.57 12.09
N ALA A 28 -2.15 11.04 11.39
CA ALA A 28 -2.30 11.73 10.11
C ALA A 28 -2.93 10.83 9.04
N ASN A 29 -2.48 9.57 8.92
CA ASN A 29 -3.02 8.65 7.92
C ASN A 29 -4.44 8.19 8.24
N VAL A 30 -4.80 7.99 9.51
CA VAL A 30 -6.18 7.70 9.92
C VAL A 30 -7.12 8.83 9.50
N TYR A 31 -6.77 10.09 9.79
CA TYR A 31 -7.59 11.24 9.41
C TYR A 31 -7.74 11.37 7.89
N LEU A 32 -6.61 11.39 7.16
CA LEU A 32 -6.65 11.57 5.70
C LEU A 32 -7.30 10.39 5.00
N GLY A 33 -7.04 9.16 5.42
CA GLY A 33 -7.65 8.00 4.80
C GLY A 33 -9.16 7.91 5.03
N LEU A 34 -9.67 8.41 6.15
CA LEU A 34 -11.11 8.56 6.36
C LEU A 34 -11.71 9.72 5.55
N LYS A 35 -10.98 10.83 5.40
CA LYS A 35 -11.47 12.01 4.69
C LYS A 35 -11.50 11.82 3.18
N VAL A 36 -10.42 11.31 2.59
CA VAL A 36 -10.20 11.24 1.14
C VAL A 36 -9.94 9.83 0.60
N GLY A 37 -9.94 8.80 1.47
CA GLY A 37 -9.79 7.41 1.03
C GLY A 37 -8.36 6.99 0.63
N LEU A 38 -7.35 7.81 0.97
CA LEU A 38 -5.95 7.59 0.62
C LEU A 38 -5.04 7.60 1.85
N THR A 39 -4.06 6.70 1.87
CA THR A 39 -2.96 6.67 2.84
C THR A 39 -1.63 6.83 2.08
N PHE A 40 -0.56 7.22 2.77
CA PHE A 40 0.77 7.37 2.18
C PHE A 40 1.81 6.58 2.97
N ALA A 41 2.82 6.02 2.28
CA ALA A 41 3.90 5.33 2.97
C ALA A 41 4.69 6.29 3.86
N THR A 42 5.04 5.77 5.04
CA THR A 42 5.70 6.53 6.10
C THR A 42 7.19 6.20 6.17
N SER A 43 7.59 5.11 5.52
CA SER A 43 8.95 4.55 5.53
C SER A 43 10.00 5.55 5.02
N ILE A 44 9.76 6.18 3.87
CA ILE A 44 10.70 7.13 3.25
C ILE A 44 10.82 8.45 4.07
N PRO A 45 9.72 9.15 4.42
CA PRO A 45 9.77 10.29 5.33
C PRO A 45 10.45 9.97 6.66
N ALA A 46 10.15 8.80 7.24
CA ALA A 46 10.74 8.38 8.50
C ALA A 46 12.25 8.20 8.39
N ALA A 47 12.78 7.67 7.28
CA ALA A 47 14.22 7.59 7.05
C ALA A 47 14.89 8.97 7.09
N VAL A 48 14.28 9.96 6.42
CA VAL A 48 14.79 11.35 6.39
C VAL A 48 14.74 12.01 7.77
N ILE A 49 13.60 11.90 8.46
CA ILE A 49 13.42 12.46 9.81
C ILE A 49 14.39 11.80 10.80
N SER A 50 14.48 10.47 10.77
CA SER A 50 15.38 9.70 11.62
C SER A 50 16.83 10.15 11.41
N MET A 51 17.28 10.24 10.16
CA MET A 51 18.63 10.68 9.85
C MET A 51 18.91 12.08 10.40
N ALA A 52 17.98 13.03 10.21
CA ALA A 52 18.14 14.40 10.69
C ALA A 52 18.23 14.49 12.23
N VAL A 53 17.52 13.60 12.94
CA VAL A 53 17.53 13.54 14.41
C VAL A 53 18.75 12.77 14.92
N LEU A 54 18.99 11.55 14.43
CA LEU A 54 20.06 10.66 14.91
C LEU A 54 21.46 11.21 14.61
N ARG A 55 21.64 12.00 13.55
CA ARG A 55 22.93 12.66 13.25
C ARG A 55 23.42 13.59 14.36
N LYS A 56 22.51 14.05 15.25
CA LYS A 56 22.85 14.86 16.43
C LYS A 56 23.42 14.03 17.59
N PHE A 57 23.35 12.71 17.51
CA PHE A 57 23.81 11.81 18.56
C PHE A 57 25.11 11.10 18.15
N ALA A 58 25.99 10.88 19.13
CA ALA A 58 27.22 10.14 18.92
C ALA A 58 26.94 8.65 18.62
N GLY A 59 27.72 8.07 17.71
CA GLY A 59 27.64 6.66 17.34
C GLY A 59 26.35 6.28 16.59
N HIS A 60 25.70 7.22 15.91
CA HIS A 60 24.65 6.88 14.93
C HIS A 60 25.25 6.07 13.78
N ASN A 61 24.40 5.27 13.14
CA ASN A 61 24.77 4.50 11.95
C ASN A 61 23.54 4.18 11.11
N VAL A 62 23.77 3.78 9.85
CA VAL A 62 22.72 3.44 8.88
C VAL A 62 21.76 2.36 9.36
N LYS A 63 22.25 1.36 10.12
CA LYS A 63 21.43 0.24 10.57
C LYS A 63 20.50 0.64 11.71
N GLU A 64 20.94 1.54 12.59
CA GLU A 64 20.06 2.15 13.60
C GLU A 64 18.96 3.00 12.97
N ASN A 65 19.30 3.82 11.97
CA ASN A 65 18.30 4.57 11.19
C ASN A 65 17.31 3.63 10.47
N ASN A 66 17.78 2.51 9.94
CA ASN A 66 16.92 1.50 9.34
C ASN A 66 15.92 0.92 10.36
N ILE A 67 16.33 0.68 11.60
CA ILE A 67 15.41 0.24 12.67
C ILE A 67 14.35 1.32 12.97
N VAL A 68 14.72 2.59 13.06
CA VAL A 68 13.75 3.69 13.26
C VAL A 68 12.74 3.75 12.12
N GLN A 69 13.21 3.74 10.87
CA GLN A 69 12.38 3.72 9.66
C GLN A 69 11.44 2.51 9.67
N THR A 70 11.95 1.35 10.02
CA THR A 70 11.17 0.10 10.11
C THR A 70 10.04 0.20 11.14
N ILE A 71 10.29 0.74 12.33
CA ILE A 71 9.24 0.95 13.36
C ILE A 71 8.18 1.94 12.85
N ALA A 72 8.64 3.03 12.24
CA ALA A 72 7.78 4.09 11.71
C ALA A 72 6.95 3.67 10.50
N SER A 73 7.43 2.73 9.69
CA SER A 73 6.76 2.19 8.51
C SER A 73 5.43 1.49 8.85
N ALA A 74 5.36 0.84 10.02
CA ALA A 74 4.14 0.21 10.51
C ALA A 74 2.97 1.20 10.72
N ALA A 75 3.26 2.51 10.83
CA ALA A 75 2.27 3.55 11.06
C ALA A 75 1.28 3.72 9.90
N GLY A 76 1.81 3.99 8.69
CA GLY A 76 0.95 4.24 7.53
C GLY A 76 0.18 3.01 7.10
N THR A 77 0.76 1.85 7.28
CA THR A 77 0.19 0.60 6.78
C THR A 77 -0.87 0.04 7.69
N LEU A 78 -0.59 -0.01 8.99
CA LEU A 78 -1.60 -0.43 9.95
C LEU A 78 -2.79 0.53 9.95
N SER A 79 -2.56 1.83 9.69
CA SER A 79 -3.66 2.81 9.59
C SER A 79 -4.67 2.48 8.49
N ALA A 80 -4.31 1.73 7.45
CA ALA A 80 -5.26 1.32 6.41
C ALA A 80 -6.41 0.45 6.96
N ILE A 81 -6.33 -0.04 8.21
CA ILE A 81 -7.43 -0.72 8.91
C ILE A 81 -8.73 0.12 8.96
N ILE A 82 -8.63 1.44 8.79
CA ILE A 82 -9.76 2.36 8.59
C ILE A 82 -10.61 2.02 7.34
N PHE A 83 -10.12 1.17 6.44
CA PHE A 83 -10.90 0.71 5.30
C PHE A 83 -11.93 -0.35 5.69
N VAL A 84 -11.84 -0.94 6.89
CA VAL A 84 -12.75 -2.01 7.31
C VAL A 84 -13.48 -1.67 8.61
N LEU A 85 -12.75 -1.27 9.66
CA LEU A 85 -13.33 -1.10 11.01
C LEU A 85 -14.45 -0.05 11.10
N PRO A 86 -14.37 1.12 10.44
CA PRO A 86 -15.49 2.07 10.44
C PRO A 86 -16.76 1.46 9.84
N GLY A 87 -16.64 0.47 8.95
CA GLY A 87 -17.78 -0.26 8.41
C GLY A 87 -18.65 -0.88 9.51
N LEU A 88 -18.06 -1.35 10.63
CA LEU A 88 -18.80 -1.88 11.78
C LEU A 88 -19.65 -0.82 12.48
N VAL A 89 -19.17 0.43 12.53
CA VAL A 89 -19.91 1.56 13.09
C VAL A 89 -21.00 2.02 12.12
N MET A 90 -20.69 2.07 10.82
CA MET A 90 -21.61 2.53 9.78
C MET A 90 -22.82 1.61 9.59
N ILE A 91 -22.67 0.30 9.80
CA ILE A 91 -23.81 -0.65 9.81
C ILE A 91 -24.56 -0.68 11.16
N GLY A 92 -24.19 0.18 12.11
CA GLY A 92 -24.84 0.32 13.42
C GLY A 92 -24.46 -0.75 14.46
N TYR A 93 -23.53 -1.65 14.14
CA TYR A 93 -23.14 -2.74 15.03
C TYR A 93 -22.23 -2.26 16.17
N TRP A 94 -21.32 -1.33 15.89
CA TRP A 94 -20.49 -0.66 16.89
C TRP A 94 -20.98 0.76 17.16
N GLN A 95 -21.10 1.13 18.43
CA GLN A 95 -21.45 2.50 18.86
C GLN A 95 -20.20 3.40 19.04
N GLY A 96 -19.03 2.88 18.72
CA GLY A 96 -17.73 3.49 18.93
C GLY A 96 -16.62 2.49 18.61
N PHE A 97 -15.39 2.77 18.98
CA PHE A 97 -14.27 1.85 18.79
C PHE A 97 -13.80 1.32 20.16
N PRO A 98 -14.26 0.13 20.61
CA PRO A 98 -13.84 -0.43 21.88
C PRO A 98 -12.33 -0.58 21.92
N PHE A 99 -11.67 0.08 22.88
CA PHE A 99 -10.21 0.24 22.87
C PHE A 99 -9.49 -1.10 22.78
N TRP A 100 -9.79 -2.03 23.70
CA TRP A 100 -9.09 -3.32 23.77
C TRP A 100 -9.35 -4.20 22.55
N THR A 101 -10.61 -4.32 22.12
CA THR A 101 -10.97 -5.12 20.93
C THR A 101 -10.30 -4.57 19.68
N THR A 102 -10.38 -3.26 19.45
CA THR A 102 -9.78 -2.59 18.30
C THR A 102 -8.26 -2.71 18.32
N MET A 103 -7.63 -2.47 19.48
CA MET A 103 -6.19 -2.59 19.67
C MET A 103 -5.72 -4.02 19.40
N LEU A 104 -6.41 -5.03 19.96
CA LEU A 104 -6.02 -6.44 19.79
C LEU A 104 -6.23 -6.93 18.35
N VAL A 105 -7.30 -6.53 17.67
CA VAL A 105 -7.51 -6.85 16.24
C VAL A 105 -6.36 -6.30 15.40
N CYS A 106 -5.99 -5.02 15.62
CA CYS A 106 -4.87 -4.39 14.91
C CYS A 106 -3.53 -5.06 15.25
N ALA A 107 -3.27 -5.32 16.54
CA ALA A 107 -2.03 -5.91 17.01
C ALA A 107 -1.84 -7.35 16.51
N LEU A 108 -2.87 -8.20 16.64
CA LEU A 108 -2.80 -9.61 16.26
C LEU A 108 -2.74 -9.76 14.74
N GLY A 109 -3.59 -9.03 13.99
CA GLY A 109 -3.51 -9.01 12.53
C GLY A 109 -2.16 -8.52 12.03
N GLY A 110 -1.65 -7.43 12.61
CA GLY A 110 -0.34 -6.90 12.23
C GLY A 110 0.83 -7.82 12.59
N ILE A 111 0.83 -8.42 13.79
CA ILE A 111 1.87 -9.39 14.20
C ILE A 111 1.87 -10.60 13.28
N LEU A 112 0.70 -11.13 12.92
CA LEU A 112 0.59 -12.21 11.94
C LEU A 112 1.13 -11.80 10.57
N GLY A 113 0.85 -10.57 10.13
CA GLY A 113 1.46 -9.98 8.92
C GLY A 113 2.99 -9.97 8.98
N VAL A 114 3.57 -9.63 10.15
CA VAL A 114 5.02 -9.73 10.36
C VAL A 114 5.49 -11.18 10.28
N MET A 115 4.82 -12.11 10.94
CA MET A 115 5.25 -13.51 10.98
C MET A 115 5.15 -14.18 9.61
N PHE A 116 4.10 -13.89 8.83
CA PHE A 116 3.94 -14.41 7.47
C PHE A 116 4.95 -13.83 6.49
N SER A 117 5.42 -12.59 6.68
CA SER A 117 6.44 -12.00 5.81
C SER A 117 7.83 -12.63 6.01
N VAL A 118 8.13 -13.20 7.18
CA VAL A 118 9.44 -13.81 7.48
C VAL A 118 9.85 -14.89 6.47
N PRO A 119 9.04 -15.94 6.21
CA PRO A 119 9.35 -16.92 5.18
C PRO A 119 9.28 -16.34 3.77
N LEU A 120 8.37 -15.39 3.52
CA LEU A 120 8.20 -14.74 2.22
C LEU A 120 9.41 -13.90 1.84
N ARG A 121 10.16 -13.34 2.79
CA ARG A 121 11.39 -12.57 2.52
C ARG A 121 12.37 -13.36 1.67
N ARG A 122 12.58 -14.65 1.97
CA ARG A 122 13.53 -15.45 1.18
C ARG A 122 13.06 -15.70 -0.25
N ALA A 123 11.75 -15.86 -0.42
CA ALA A 123 11.13 -16.14 -1.71
C ALA A 123 10.99 -14.90 -2.59
N LEU A 124 10.66 -13.75 -1.98
CA LEU A 124 10.28 -12.53 -2.69
C LEU A 124 11.36 -11.44 -2.62
N VAL A 125 12.13 -11.34 -1.54
CA VAL A 125 13.09 -10.22 -1.35
C VAL A 125 14.51 -10.62 -1.77
N THR A 126 15.02 -11.74 -1.26
CA THR A 126 16.40 -12.19 -1.55
C THR A 126 16.50 -13.10 -2.77
N GLY A 127 15.44 -13.87 -3.05
CA GLY A 127 15.40 -14.88 -4.12
C GLY A 127 14.64 -14.44 -5.37
N SER A 128 14.33 -13.14 -5.51
CA SER A 128 13.60 -12.61 -6.66
C SER A 128 14.19 -11.29 -7.16
N ASP A 129 13.93 -10.99 -8.43
CA ASP A 129 14.34 -9.75 -9.10
C ASP A 129 13.24 -8.68 -9.08
N LEU A 130 12.33 -8.72 -8.10
CA LEU A 130 11.30 -7.70 -7.96
C LEU A 130 11.92 -6.31 -7.71
N PRO A 131 11.36 -5.23 -8.30
CA PRO A 131 11.94 -3.89 -8.21
C PRO A 131 12.06 -3.30 -6.80
N TYR A 132 11.04 -3.50 -5.95
CA TYR A 132 10.92 -2.89 -4.62
C TYR A 132 11.22 -1.39 -4.62
N PRO A 133 10.45 -0.57 -5.37
CA PRO A 133 10.80 0.82 -5.64
C PRO A 133 10.95 1.64 -4.35
N GLU A 134 10.04 1.47 -3.39
CA GLU A 134 10.07 2.20 -2.13
C GLU A 134 11.18 1.71 -1.19
N GLY A 135 11.43 0.40 -1.13
CA GLY A 135 12.53 -0.16 -0.34
C GLY A 135 13.91 0.26 -0.87
N VAL A 136 14.06 0.34 -2.20
CA VAL A 136 15.27 0.89 -2.85
C VAL A 136 15.40 2.38 -2.56
N ALA A 137 14.31 3.15 -2.67
CA ALA A 137 14.30 4.57 -2.38
C ALA A 137 14.70 4.87 -0.92
N ALA A 138 14.11 4.16 0.05
CA ALA A 138 14.46 4.27 1.46
C ALA A 138 15.92 3.89 1.72
N ALA A 139 16.43 2.84 1.08
CA ALA A 139 17.83 2.42 1.23
C ALA A 139 18.80 3.49 0.71
N GLU A 140 18.49 4.12 -0.43
CA GLU A 140 19.32 5.19 -0.96
C GLU A 140 19.31 6.43 -0.05
N VAL A 141 18.16 6.81 0.52
CA VAL A 141 18.08 7.89 1.52
C VAL A 141 18.97 7.56 2.73
N LEU A 142 18.90 6.34 3.24
CA LEU A 142 19.70 5.90 4.38
C LEU A 142 21.21 5.88 4.07
N ARG A 143 21.62 5.35 2.91
CA ARG A 143 23.03 5.27 2.48
C ARG A 143 23.64 6.65 2.27
N VAL A 144 22.93 7.52 1.56
CA VAL A 144 23.36 8.90 1.33
C VAL A 144 23.40 9.68 2.64
N GLY A 145 22.52 9.32 3.58
CA GLY A 145 22.45 9.96 4.88
C GLY A 145 23.59 9.62 5.83
N ASP A 146 24.03 8.37 5.84
CA ASP A 146 25.13 7.88 6.68
C ASP A 146 26.50 7.94 5.97
N GLY A 147 26.52 8.36 4.70
CA GLY A 147 27.72 8.42 3.88
C GLY A 147 28.74 9.44 4.37
N ASP A 148 30.03 9.15 4.12
CA ASP A 148 31.13 10.07 4.41
C ASP A 148 30.85 11.45 3.76
N PRO A 149 30.77 12.55 4.55
CA PRO A 149 30.55 13.91 4.04
C PRO A 149 31.63 14.36 3.04
N HIS A 150 32.77 13.67 2.98
CA HIS A 150 33.87 13.96 2.05
C HIS A 150 33.80 13.14 0.77
N ASN A 151 32.86 12.20 0.63
CA ASN A 151 32.63 11.48 -0.62
C ASN A 151 31.76 12.32 -1.57
N GLU A 152 32.36 12.79 -2.66
CA GLU A 152 31.69 13.62 -3.67
C GLU A 152 30.42 12.99 -4.24
N GLU A 153 30.38 11.67 -4.41
CA GLU A 153 29.21 10.98 -4.96
C GLU A 153 28.02 11.01 -3.98
N ASN A 154 28.30 10.87 -2.68
CA ASN A 154 27.27 10.97 -1.64
C ASN A 154 26.74 12.40 -1.53
N VAL A 155 27.61 13.40 -1.63
CA VAL A 155 27.20 14.83 -1.62
C VAL A 155 26.34 15.15 -2.84
N LYS A 156 26.73 14.69 -4.04
CA LYS A 156 25.92 14.82 -5.26
C LYS A 156 24.58 14.10 -5.12
N GLY A 157 24.56 12.91 -4.53
CA GLY A 157 23.34 12.14 -4.31
C GLY A 157 22.38 12.81 -3.34
N LEU A 158 22.89 13.30 -2.20
CA LEU A 158 22.09 14.04 -1.21
C LEU A 158 21.49 15.30 -1.81
N ARG A 159 22.30 16.05 -2.57
CA ARG A 159 21.83 17.24 -3.27
C ARG A 159 20.72 16.90 -4.27
N THR A 160 20.83 15.79 -4.97
CA THR A 160 19.81 15.32 -5.91
C THR A 160 18.49 14.98 -5.20
N ILE A 161 18.54 14.24 -4.09
CA ILE A 161 17.35 13.93 -3.26
C ILE A 161 16.72 15.23 -2.74
N VAL A 162 17.52 16.14 -2.16
CA VAL A 162 17.01 17.40 -1.57
C VAL A 162 16.39 18.30 -2.64
N VAL A 163 17.03 18.45 -3.80
CA VAL A 163 16.47 19.28 -4.89
C VAL A 163 15.17 18.66 -5.42
N GLY A 164 15.13 17.34 -5.65
CA GLY A 164 13.90 16.64 -6.02
C GLY A 164 12.80 16.82 -4.97
N GLY A 165 13.16 16.70 -3.70
CA GLY A 165 12.24 16.84 -2.57
C GLY A 165 11.65 18.23 -2.46
N VAL A 166 12.48 19.27 -2.57
CA VAL A 166 12.02 20.67 -2.52
C VAL A 166 11.13 20.99 -3.72
N VAL A 167 11.49 20.56 -4.93
CA VAL A 167 10.67 20.79 -6.13
C VAL A 167 9.32 20.10 -6.00
N SER A 168 9.30 18.86 -5.51
CA SER A 168 8.07 18.09 -5.31
C SER A 168 7.17 18.68 -4.22
N ALA A 169 7.75 19.03 -3.06
CA ALA A 169 7.03 19.71 -1.98
C ALA A 169 6.51 21.10 -2.39
N ALA A 170 7.27 21.86 -3.17
CA ALA A 170 6.85 23.16 -3.67
C ALA A 170 5.66 23.04 -4.64
N TYR A 171 5.67 22.04 -5.52
CA TYR A 171 4.50 21.75 -6.36
C TYR A 171 3.28 21.38 -5.51
N GLY A 172 3.46 20.50 -4.52
CA GLY A 172 2.41 20.14 -3.56
C GLY A 172 1.83 21.34 -2.82
N LEU A 173 2.69 22.28 -2.39
CA LEU A 173 2.25 23.52 -1.75
C LEU A 173 1.44 24.40 -2.71
N LEU A 174 1.90 24.59 -3.95
CA LEU A 174 1.14 25.34 -4.96
C LEU A 174 -0.23 24.69 -5.24
N ALA A 175 -0.28 23.36 -5.25
CA ALA A 175 -1.53 22.63 -5.38
C ALA A 175 -2.46 22.82 -4.17
N ALA A 176 -1.93 22.73 -2.95
CA ALA A 176 -2.70 22.99 -1.73
C ALA A 176 -3.20 24.43 -1.62
N MET A 177 -2.48 25.39 -2.23
CA MET A 177 -2.89 26.79 -2.32
C MET A 177 -3.91 27.09 -3.42
N LYS A 178 -4.27 26.08 -4.23
CA LYS A 178 -5.03 26.20 -5.50
C LYS A 178 -4.36 27.12 -6.55
N ALA A 179 -3.06 27.40 -6.40
CA ALA A 179 -2.25 28.14 -7.38
C ALA A 179 -1.90 27.28 -8.60
N ALA A 180 -1.82 25.97 -8.42
CA ALA A 180 -1.64 24.97 -9.46
C ALA A 180 -2.69 23.86 -9.29
N ALA A 181 -3.11 23.21 -10.38
CA ALA A 181 -3.99 22.05 -10.25
C ALA A 181 -3.25 20.85 -9.64
N SER A 182 -3.94 20.09 -8.79
CA SER A 182 -3.49 18.77 -8.32
C SER A 182 -3.85 17.66 -9.29
N GLU A 183 -4.89 17.84 -10.10
CA GLU A 183 -5.38 16.86 -11.06
C GLU A 183 -5.92 17.58 -12.32
N VAL A 184 -5.76 16.92 -13.46
CA VAL A 184 -6.45 17.28 -14.70
C VAL A 184 -7.23 16.07 -15.15
N ALA A 185 -8.55 16.18 -15.25
CA ALA A 185 -9.40 15.13 -15.78
C ALA A 185 -10.44 15.73 -16.73
N GLY A 186 -10.87 14.93 -17.69
CA GLY A 186 -11.87 15.31 -18.68
C GLY A 186 -12.70 14.11 -19.08
N VAL A 187 -14.01 14.33 -19.13
CA VAL A 187 -14.99 13.36 -19.59
C VAL A 187 -15.42 13.73 -21.00
N PHE A 188 -15.47 12.77 -21.91
CA PHE A 188 -15.84 12.99 -23.30
C PHE A 188 -16.56 11.79 -23.90
N LYS A 189 -17.38 12.06 -24.93
CA LYS A 189 -18.03 11.00 -25.71
C LYS A 189 -16.99 10.26 -26.55
N PHE A 190 -17.04 8.92 -26.54
CA PHE A 190 -16.13 8.06 -27.29
C PHE A 190 -16.88 6.86 -27.86
N GLY A 191 -16.97 6.79 -29.19
CA GLY A 191 -17.79 5.78 -29.87
C GLY A 191 -19.27 5.93 -29.52
N PRO A 192 -20.00 4.83 -29.26
CA PRO A 192 -21.40 4.90 -28.81
C PRO A 192 -21.53 5.31 -27.33
N GLY A 193 -20.40 5.47 -26.63
CA GLY A 193 -20.31 5.63 -25.19
C GLY A 193 -19.65 6.94 -24.74
N ALA A 194 -19.27 6.97 -23.48
CA ALA A 194 -18.51 8.04 -22.86
C ALA A 194 -17.37 7.45 -22.02
N THR A 195 -16.31 8.23 -21.88
CA THR A 195 -15.14 7.84 -21.13
C THR A 195 -14.52 9.05 -20.43
N MET A 196 -13.56 8.79 -19.57
CA MET A 196 -12.73 9.80 -18.92
C MET A 196 -11.25 9.54 -19.17
N ILE A 197 -10.51 10.62 -19.33
CA ILE A 197 -9.05 10.64 -19.25
C ILE A 197 -8.64 11.59 -18.15
N GLY A 198 -7.56 11.28 -17.46
CA GLY A 198 -7.04 12.19 -16.46
C GLY A 198 -5.62 11.86 -16.05
N GLY A 199 -5.08 12.76 -15.25
CA GLY A 199 -3.73 12.70 -14.75
C GLY A 199 -3.61 13.52 -13.46
N SER A 200 -3.28 12.86 -12.36
CA SER A 200 -2.87 13.55 -11.15
C SER A 200 -1.52 14.17 -11.40
N LEU A 201 -1.34 15.45 -11.13
CA LEU A 201 -0.07 16.14 -11.31
C LEU A 201 0.88 15.86 -10.13
N SER A 202 1.03 14.58 -9.78
CA SER A 202 1.88 14.07 -8.70
C SER A 202 3.27 13.74 -9.22
N LEU A 203 4.28 14.41 -8.66
CA LEU A 203 5.67 14.18 -9.03
C LEU A 203 6.19 12.87 -8.41
N ALA A 204 5.63 12.44 -7.28
CA ALA A 204 5.90 11.15 -6.67
C ALA A 204 5.49 9.99 -7.58
N LEU A 205 4.35 10.05 -8.28
CA LEU A 205 3.95 8.99 -9.22
C LEU A 205 4.89 8.87 -10.42
N ILE A 206 5.48 9.97 -10.87
CA ILE A 206 6.56 9.95 -11.87
C ILE A 206 7.80 9.25 -11.32
N GLY A 207 8.15 9.53 -10.06
CA GLY A 207 9.24 8.85 -9.36
C GLY A 207 8.99 7.34 -9.22
N VAL A 208 7.80 6.94 -8.77
CA VAL A 208 7.40 5.52 -8.66
C VAL A 208 7.47 4.84 -10.01
N GLY A 209 6.92 5.47 -11.06
CA GLY A 209 6.99 4.95 -12.42
C GLY A 209 8.41 4.67 -12.88
N HIS A 210 9.34 5.60 -12.63
CA HIS A 210 10.76 5.43 -12.95
C HIS A 210 11.34 4.17 -12.30
N LEU A 211 11.06 3.97 -11.01
CA LEU A 211 11.62 2.87 -10.21
C LEU A 211 11.00 1.51 -10.55
N VAL A 212 9.73 1.49 -10.93
CA VAL A 212 8.98 0.28 -11.26
C VAL A 212 9.27 -0.21 -12.69
N GLY A 213 9.47 0.72 -13.62
CA GLY A 213 9.93 0.42 -14.99
C GLY A 213 8.85 0.00 -15.98
N MET A 214 9.28 -0.22 -17.23
CA MET A 214 8.39 -0.34 -18.41
C MET A 214 7.45 -1.53 -18.37
N THR A 215 7.87 -2.67 -17.83
CA THR A 215 7.07 -3.90 -17.82
C THR A 215 5.74 -3.68 -17.10
N VAL A 216 5.79 -3.08 -15.92
CA VAL A 216 4.58 -2.77 -15.15
C VAL A 216 3.86 -1.56 -15.75
N GLY A 217 4.59 -0.51 -16.17
CA GLY A 217 3.97 0.66 -16.80
C GLY A 217 3.11 0.29 -18.02
N ILE A 218 3.59 -0.60 -18.89
CA ILE A 218 2.80 -1.10 -20.02
C ILE A 218 1.61 -1.91 -19.54
N ALA A 219 1.78 -2.80 -18.56
CA ALA A 219 0.68 -3.60 -18.03
C ALA A 219 -0.44 -2.73 -17.43
N MET A 220 -0.10 -1.68 -16.69
CA MET A 220 -1.07 -0.71 -16.19
C MET A 220 -1.78 0.04 -17.32
N LEU A 221 -1.07 0.45 -18.38
CA LEU A 221 -1.69 1.07 -19.56
C LEU A 221 -2.65 0.12 -20.27
N VAL A 222 -2.32 -1.16 -20.39
CA VAL A 222 -3.25 -2.17 -20.93
C VAL A 222 -4.52 -2.22 -20.09
N GLY A 223 -4.40 -2.19 -18.76
CA GLY A 223 -5.55 -2.09 -17.87
C GLY A 223 -6.39 -0.82 -18.09
N VAL A 224 -5.74 0.33 -18.27
CA VAL A 224 -6.43 1.60 -18.58
C VAL A 224 -7.21 1.49 -19.89
N VAL A 225 -6.60 0.90 -20.93
CA VAL A 225 -7.26 0.70 -22.22
C VAL A 225 -8.49 -0.19 -22.06
N ILE A 226 -8.37 -1.31 -21.34
CA ILE A 226 -9.50 -2.21 -21.09
C ILE A 226 -10.62 -1.49 -20.34
N SER A 227 -10.33 -0.85 -19.20
CA SER A 227 -11.36 -0.22 -18.37
C SER A 227 -11.94 1.04 -19.02
N PHE A 228 -11.11 2.00 -19.40
CA PHE A 228 -11.56 3.32 -19.80
C PHE A 228 -11.88 3.41 -21.29
N PHE A 229 -11.22 2.66 -22.16
CA PHE A 229 -11.45 2.79 -23.61
C PHE A 229 -12.28 1.67 -24.22
N VAL A 230 -12.52 0.58 -23.49
CA VAL A 230 -13.37 -0.53 -23.93
C VAL A 230 -14.60 -0.67 -23.05
N LEU A 231 -14.44 -0.99 -21.77
CA LEU A 231 -15.57 -1.31 -20.89
C LEU A 231 -16.43 -0.10 -20.58
N LEU A 232 -15.83 1.05 -20.24
CA LEU A 232 -16.57 2.23 -19.82
C LEU A 232 -17.45 2.82 -20.96
N PRO A 233 -16.97 2.98 -22.22
CA PRO A 233 -17.84 3.34 -23.34
C PRO A 233 -18.93 2.31 -23.60
N TRP A 234 -18.62 1.01 -23.48
CA TRP A 234 -19.60 -0.05 -23.68
C TRP A 234 -20.72 -0.03 -22.63
N ARG A 235 -20.39 0.22 -21.36
CA ARG A 235 -21.36 0.27 -20.27
C ARG A 235 -22.17 1.57 -20.25
N THR A 236 -21.55 2.67 -20.66
CA THR A 236 -22.23 3.97 -20.72
C THR A 236 -23.06 4.17 -22.00
N SER A 237 -22.89 3.34 -23.04
CA SER A 237 -23.55 3.57 -24.34
C SER A 237 -25.07 3.62 -24.28
N ALA A 238 -25.70 2.89 -23.34
CA ALA A 238 -27.15 2.91 -23.16
C ALA A 238 -27.65 4.05 -22.25
N LEU A 239 -26.75 4.82 -21.63
CA LEU A 239 -27.04 5.83 -20.62
C LEU A 239 -26.93 7.28 -21.14
N ILE A 240 -26.29 7.48 -22.30
CA ILE A 240 -25.88 8.80 -22.82
C ILE A 240 -26.98 9.55 -23.58
N ASP A 241 -28.12 8.91 -23.81
CA ASP A 241 -29.28 9.50 -24.49
C ASP A 241 -30.21 10.30 -23.53
N GLY A 242 -29.84 10.42 -22.25
CA GLY A 242 -30.57 11.17 -21.22
C GLY A 242 -30.08 12.61 -21.00
N SER A 243 -30.84 13.39 -20.20
CA SER A 243 -30.50 14.77 -19.77
C SER A 243 -29.52 14.84 -18.59
N ALA A 244 -28.93 13.72 -18.18
CA ALA A 244 -28.02 13.64 -17.05
C ALA A 244 -26.59 14.09 -17.44
N ASP A 245 -25.85 14.62 -16.47
CA ASP A 245 -24.47 15.05 -16.70
C ASP A 245 -23.59 13.86 -17.08
N LEU A 246 -22.80 14.04 -18.15
CA LEU A 246 -21.90 13.03 -18.67
C LEU A 246 -20.85 12.62 -17.62
N ALA A 247 -20.41 13.58 -16.80
CA ALA A 247 -19.44 13.33 -15.75
C ALA A 247 -19.97 12.39 -14.67
N ASP A 248 -21.22 12.59 -14.24
CA ASP A 248 -21.88 11.76 -13.25
C ASP A 248 -22.10 10.34 -13.77
N ILE A 249 -22.61 10.20 -15.00
CA ILE A 249 -22.79 8.88 -15.63
C ILE A 249 -21.47 8.11 -15.63
N VAL A 250 -20.39 8.73 -16.12
CA VAL A 250 -19.09 8.07 -16.24
C VAL A 250 -18.49 7.74 -14.86
N SER A 251 -18.56 8.66 -13.90
CA SER A 251 -18.04 8.48 -12.54
C SER A 251 -18.78 7.36 -11.80
N THR A 252 -20.12 7.36 -11.89
CA THR A 252 -20.96 6.33 -11.27
C THR A 252 -20.71 4.98 -11.92
N THR A 253 -20.78 4.86 -13.25
CA THR A 253 -20.53 3.57 -13.95
C THR A 253 -19.13 3.03 -13.65
N PHE A 254 -18.10 3.89 -13.58
CA PHE A 254 -16.77 3.44 -13.19
C PHE A 254 -16.76 2.86 -11.77
N SER A 255 -17.31 3.58 -10.80
CA SER A 255 -17.25 3.22 -9.39
C SER A 255 -18.13 2.02 -9.02
N SER A 256 -19.34 1.91 -9.59
CA SER A 256 -20.30 0.84 -9.28
C SER A 256 -20.16 -0.40 -10.14
N GLU A 257 -19.57 -0.30 -11.35
CA GLU A 257 -19.47 -1.45 -12.26
C GLU A 257 -18.03 -1.80 -12.62
N ILE A 258 -17.29 -0.86 -13.23
CA ILE A 258 -15.95 -1.15 -13.77
C ILE A 258 -14.97 -1.54 -12.68
N ARG A 259 -15.04 -0.92 -11.50
CA ARG A 259 -14.20 -1.32 -10.35
C ARG A 259 -14.46 -2.75 -9.92
N PHE A 260 -15.69 -3.26 -9.97
CA PHE A 260 -16.01 -4.66 -9.64
C PHE A 260 -15.47 -5.64 -10.69
N ILE A 261 -15.52 -5.28 -11.97
CA ILE A 261 -14.83 -6.03 -13.04
C ILE A 261 -13.31 -6.04 -12.80
N GLY A 262 -12.74 -4.91 -12.39
CA GLY A 262 -11.34 -4.80 -11.95
C GLY A 262 -11.02 -5.73 -10.78
N VAL A 263 -11.86 -5.76 -9.74
CA VAL A 263 -11.72 -6.67 -8.59
C VAL A 263 -11.73 -8.15 -9.03
N GLY A 264 -12.65 -8.55 -9.91
CA GLY A 264 -12.68 -9.92 -10.46
C GLY A 264 -11.40 -10.29 -11.22
N THR A 265 -10.89 -9.35 -12.03
CA THR A 265 -9.61 -9.50 -12.77
C THR A 265 -8.45 -9.71 -11.79
N MET A 266 -8.40 -8.88 -10.75
CA MET A 266 -7.35 -8.93 -9.73
C MET A 266 -7.42 -10.19 -8.86
N ALA A 267 -8.63 -10.66 -8.52
CA ALA A 267 -8.81 -11.89 -7.73
C ALA A 267 -8.20 -13.11 -8.44
N VAL A 268 -8.48 -13.28 -9.74
CA VAL A 268 -7.87 -14.35 -10.54
C VAL A 268 -6.36 -14.15 -10.68
N ALA A 269 -5.91 -12.92 -10.95
CA ALA A 269 -4.48 -12.62 -11.04
C ALA A 269 -3.74 -12.89 -9.71
N ALA A 270 -4.37 -12.64 -8.57
CA ALA A 270 -3.83 -12.91 -7.24
C ALA A 270 -3.68 -14.42 -6.98
N LEU A 271 -4.72 -15.21 -7.32
CA LEU A 271 -4.66 -16.67 -7.24
C LEU A 271 -3.57 -17.24 -8.15
N TRP A 272 -3.44 -16.72 -9.37
CA TRP A 272 -2.39 -17.14 -10.29
C TRP A 272 -0.99 -16.78 -9.79
N THR A 273 -0.81 -15.57 -9.27
CA THR A 273 0.44 -15.15 -8.63
C THR A 273 0.79 -16.07 -7.47
N LEU A 274 -0.18 -16.44 -6.62
CA LEU A 274 0.03 -17.40 -5.53
C LEU A 274 0.56 -18.75 -6.08
N ILE A 275 -0.05 -19.27 -7.15
CA ILE A 275 0.39 -20.51 -7.79
C ILE A 275 1.85 -20.39 -8.29
N LYS A 276 2.20 -19.28 -8.95
CA LYS A 276 3.58 -19.05 -9.43
C LYS A 276 4.59 -18.95 -8.27
N ILE A 277 4.23 -18.27 -7.18
CA ILE A 277 5.14 -18.05 -6.05
C ILE A 277 5.16 -19.21 -5.07
N ALA A 278 4.20 -20.15 -5.12
CA ALA A 278 4.13 -21.29 -4.19
C ALA A 278 5.45 -22.09 -4.15
N GLY A 279 6.04 -22.39 -5.31
CA GLY A 279 7.34 -23.07 -5.40
C GLY A 279 8.48 -22.29 -4.73
N PRO A 280 8.75 -21.03 -5.14
CA PRO A 280 9.69 -20.14 -4.46
C PRO A 280 9.45 -19.99 -2.95
N VAL A 281 8.19 -19.89 -2.50
CA VAL A 281 7.81 -19.79 -1.09
C VAL A 281 8.21 -21.05 -0.33
N VAL A 282 7.87 -22.24 -0.84
CA VAL A 282 8.28 -23.52 -0.23
C VAL A 282 9.80 -23.64 -0.16
N LYS A 283 10.52 -23.21 -1.20
CA LYS A 283 11.99 -23.14 -1.21
C LYS A 283 12.54 -22.14 -0.19
N GLY A 284 11.91 -20.98 -0.05
CA GLY A 284 12.27 -19.96 0.94
C GLY A 284 12.12 -20.49 2.37
N VAL A 285 11.00 -21.16 2.66
CA VAL A 285 10.74 -21.82 3.95
C VAL A 285 11.78 -22.91 4.22
N SER A 286 12.07 -23.78 3.25
CA SER A 286 13.05 -24.85 3.43
C SER A 286 14.47 -24.31 3.65
N ALA A 287 14.83 -23.23 2.95
CA ALA A 287 16.09 -22.53 3.18
C ALA A 287 16.17 -21.91 4.59
N SER A 288 15.08 -21.28 5.08
CA SER A 288 15.00 -20.73 6.44
C SER A 288 15.13 -21.80 7.53
N LEU A 289 14.55 -22.98 7.28
CA LEU A 289 14.70 -24.13 8.17
C LEU A 289 16.15 -24.66 8.16
N ALA A 290 16.77 -24.74 6.98
CA ALA A 290 18.16 -25.19 6.83
C ALA A 290 19.15 -24.22 7.51
N SER A 291 18.97 -22.90 7.36
CA SER A 291 19.82 -21.90 8.03
C SER A 291 19.66 -21.94 9.54
N SER A 292 18.41 -22.11 10.03
CA SER A 292 18.13 -22.27 11.46
C SER A 292 18.83 -23.51 12.04
N ARG A 293 18.83 -24.64 11.31
CA ARG A 293 19.55 -25.86 11.71
C ARG A 293 21.07 -25.66 11.69
N LYS A 294 21.62 -25.02 10.66
CA LYS A 294 23.07 -24.72 10.58
C LYS A 294 23.53 -23.86 11.75
N ARG A 295 22.75 -22.85 12.13
CA ARG A 295 23.01 -21.98 13.27
C ARG A 295 22.91 -22.74 14.61
N ALA A 296 21.91 -23.60 14.77
CA ALA A 296 21.78 -24.46 15.95
C ALA A 296 22.95 -25.45 16.08
N ALA A 297 23.52 -25.88 14.95
CA ALA A 297 24.71 -26.73 14.90
C ALA A 297 26.04 -25.95 15.06
N GLY A 298 26.01 -24.65 15.38
CA GLY A 298 27.21 -23.84 15.67
C GLY A 298 27.97 -23.32 14.44
N ASN A 299 27.41 -23.41 13.23
CA ASN A 299 28.06 -22.88 12.03
C ASN A 299 27.89 -21.35 11.91
N GLU A 300 28.90 -20.67 11.35
CA GLU A 300 28.79 -19.25 10.99
C GLU A 300 27.79 -19.06 9.84
N VAL A 301 26.84 -18.14 10.04
CA VAL A 301 25.83 -17.74 9.06
C VAL A 301 25.93 -16.23 8.88
N ASP A 302 25.89 -15.74 7.65
CA ASP A 302 25.96 -14.31 7.33
C ASP A 302 24.86 -13.54 8.10
N VAL A 303 25.20 -12.34 8.58
CA VAL A 303 24.30 -11.48 9.35
C VAL A 303 23.01 -11.19 8.58
N THR A 304 23.10 -11.03 7.26
CA THR A 304 21.97 -10.79 6.34
C THR A 304 21.07 -12.01 6.13
N GLU A 305 21.52 -13.21 6.55
CA GLU A 305 20.75 -14.46 6.48
C GLU A 305 20.12 -14.86 7.82
N ARG A 306 20.34 -14.09 8.89
CA ARG A 306 19.84 -14.37 10.24
C ARG A 306 18.42 -13.85 10.46
N ASP A 307 17.45 -14.70 10.15
CA ASP A 307 16.03 -14.52 10.48
C ASP A 307 15.67 -14.85 11.93
N ILE A 308 14.46 -14.44 12.35
CA ILE A 308 13.80 -15.09 13.48
C ILE A 308 13.69 -16.60 13.17
N PRO A 309 14.14 -17.48 14.08
CA PRO A 309 14.04 -18.93 13.90
C PRO A 309 12.62 -19.36 13.56
N PHE A 310 12.46 -20.21 12.54
CA PHE A 310 11.14 -20.67 12.08
C PHE A 310 10.24 -21.25 13.18
N PRO A 311 10.73 -22.01 14.18
CA PRO A 311 9.90 -22.47 15.29
C PRO A 311 9.27 -21.34 16.12
N ILE A 312 9.97 -20.21 16.28
CA ILE A 312 9.43 -19.03 16.96
C ILE A 312 8.34 -18.40 16.09
N VAL A 313 8.59 -18.24 14.79
CA VAL A 313 7.59 -17.71 13.84
C VAL A 313 6.31 -18.54 13.87
N LEU A 314 6.44 -19.87 13.71
CA LEU A 314 5.29 -20.78 13.74
C LEU A 314 4.59 -20.79 15.11
N GLY A 315 5.37 -20.78 16.19
CA GLY A 315 4.84 -20.67 17.55
C GLY A 315 4.04 -19.39 17.76
N THR A 316 4.55 -18.24 17.32
CA THR A 316 3.85 -16.95 17.41
C THR A 316 2.56 -16.96 16.57
N ILE A 317 2.57 -17.54 15.37
CA ILE A 317 1.36 -17.69 14.54
C ILE A 317 0.29 -18.49 15.29
N LEU A 318 0.65 -19.69 15.76
CA LEU A 318 -0.29 -20.59 16.44
C LEU A 318 -0.79 -20.02 17.77
N VAL A 319 0.09 -19.40 18.56
CA VAL A 319 -0.30 -18.75 19.82
C VAL A 319 -1.21 -17.55 19.56
N SER A 320 -0.98 -16.79 18.49
CA SER A 320 -1.84 -15.64 18.13
C SER A 320 -3.25 -16.08 17.69
N MET A 321 -3.43 -17.33 17.25
CA MET A 321 -4.77 -17.86 16.93
C MET A 321 -5.65 -17.98 18.17
N LEU A 322 -5.09 -18.16 19.38
CA LEU A 322 -5.87 -18.29 20.62
C LEU A 322 -6.62 -17.00 20.99
N PRO A 323 -5.97 -15.83 21.13
CA PRO A 323 -6.69 -14.58 21.38
C PRO A 323 -7.55 -14.16 20.19
N ILE A 324 -7.18 -14.47 18.94
CA ILE A 324 -8.06 -14.25 17.79
C ILE A 324 -9.35 -15.06 17.92
N GLY A 325 -9.24 -16.35 18.23
CA GLY A 325 -10.39 -17.22 18.45
C GLY A 325 -11.25 -16.73 19.61
N PHE A 326 -10.64 -16.27 20.70
CA PHE A 326 -11.36 -15.64 21.79
C PHE A 326 -12.12 -14.39 21.35
N LEU A 327 -11.50 -13.48 20.60
CA LEU A 327 -12.15 -12.27 20.09
C LEU A 327 -13.32 -12.58 19.16
N LEU A 328 -13.16 -13.57 18.27
CA LEU A 328 -14.23 -14.01 17.36
C LEU A 328 -15.39 -14.66 18.12
N TRP A 329 -15.08 -15.47 19.14
CA TRP A 329 -16.09 -16.07 20.00
C TRP A 329 -16.82 -15.04 20.86
N ASP A 330 -16.08 -14.08 21.43
CA ASP A 330 -16.61 -12.96 22.23
C ASP A 330 -17.49 -12.04 21.39
N PHE A 331 -17.10 -11.75 20.15
CA PHE A 331 -17.91 -10.95 19.21
C PHE A 331 -19.31 -11.52 18.99
N GLN A 332 -19.45 -12.85 19.02
CA GLN A 332 -20.73 -13.52 18.80
C GLN A 332 -21.63 -13.52 20.04
N GLN A 333 -21.12 -13.11 21.20
CA GLN A 333 -21.90 -13.04 22.44
C GLN A 333 -22.96 -11.93 22.33
N GLY A 334 -24.21 -12.28 22.61
CA GLY A 334 -25.33 -11.33 22.48
C GLY A 334 -25.81 -11.11 21.04
N THR A 335 -25.36 -11.94 20.10
CA THR A 335 -25.89 -11.99 18.72
C THR A 335 -26.75 -13.23 18.50
N ASP A 336 -27.56 -13.19 17.45
CA ASP A 336 -28.33 -14.31 16.92
C ASP A 336 -27.46 -15.45 16.32
N ILE A 337 -26.18 -15.20 16.02
CA ILE A 337 -25.24 -16.23 15.57
C ILE A 337 -24.54 -16.99 16.71
N HIS A 338 -24.87 -16.66 17.97
CA HIS A 338 -24.24 -17.26 19.16
C HIS A 338 -24.37 -18.79 19.22
N GLU A 339 -25.47 -19.37 18.74
CA GLU A 339 -25.68 -20.82 18.73
C GLU A 339 -24.62 -21.57 17.92
N HIS A 340 -24.02 -20.91 16.94
CA HIS A 340 -22.96 -21.45 16.09
C HIS A 340 -21.57 -20.95 16.47
N ALA A 341 -21.42 -20.27 17.62
CA ALA A 341 -20.22 -19.53 17.98
C ALA A 341 -18.93 -20.35 17.90
N VAL A 342 -18.94 -21.58 18.41
CA VAL A 342 -17.76 -22.46 18.39
C VAL A 342 -17.37 -22.82 16.95
N SER A 343 -18.34 -23.26 16.14
CA SER A 343 -18.09 -23.70 14.76
C SER A 343 -17.66 -22.54 13.86
N LEU A 344 -18.35 -21.39 13.95
CA LEU A 344 -17.98 -20.18 13.22
C LEU A 344 -16.60 -19.68 13.62
N THR A 345 -16.26 -19.72 14.91
CA THR A 345 -14.92 -19.34 15.40
C THR A 345 -13.85 -20.25 14.79
N ILE A 346 -14.04 -21.58 14.83
CA ILE A 346 -13.07 -22.53 14.27
C ILE A 346 -12.87 -22.28 12.77
N ILE A 347 -13.95 -22.15 12.01
CA ILE A 347 -13.90 -21.91 10.56
C ILE A 347 -13.19 -20.59 10.26
N SER A 348 -13.49 -19.53 11.04
CA SER A 348 -12.91 -18.20 10.85
C SER A 348 -11.42 -18.16 11.23
N VAL A 349 -11.01 -18.88 12.27
CA VAL A 349 -9.60 -19.04 12.64
C VAL A 349 -8.83 -19.78 11.53
N LEU A 350 -9.40 -20.87 10.99
CA LEU A 350 -8.80 -21.59 9.87
C LEU A 350 -8.72 -20.71 8.61
N PHE A 351 -9.76 -19.93 8.35
CA PHE A 351 -9.77 -18.94 7.28
C PHE A 351 -8.66 -17.91 7.45
N ILE A 352 -8.53 -17.28 8.63
CA ILE A 352 -7.46 -16.30 8.91
C ILE A 352 -6.07 -16.93 8.74
N LEU A 353 -5.88 -18.18 9.18
CA LEU A 353 -4.60 -18.88 9.06
C LEU A 353 -4.22 -19.14 7.59
N ILE A 354 -5.15 -19.68 6.81
CA ILE A 354 -4.90 -20.13 5.42
C ILE A 354 -4.97 -18.94 4.47
N VAL A 355 -6.09 -18.22 4.46
CA VAL A 355 -6.35 -17.11 3.56
C VAL A 355 -5.50 -15.90 3.92
N GLY A 356 -5.21 -15.67 5.22
CA GLY A 356 -4.26 -14.64 5.63
C GLY A 356 -2.85 -14.86 5.07
N LEU A 357 -2.36 -16.10 5.03
CA LEU A 357 -1.07 -16.41 4.41
C LEU A 357 -1.08 -16.17 2.89
N VAL A 358 -2.17 -16.56 2.22
CA VAL A 358 -2.36 -16.31 0.78
C VAL A 358 -2.34 -14.81 0.49
N ILE A 359 -3.13 -14.04 1.23
CA ILE A 359 -3.23 -12.59 1.10
C ILE A 359 -1.88 -11.93 1.41
N ALA A 360 -1.17 -12.35 2.45
CA ALA A 360 0.17 -11.83 2.75
C ALA A 360 1.15 -12.06 1.59
N SER A 361 1.05 -13.22 0.94
CA SER A 361 1.90 -13.57 -0.20
C SER A 361 1.60 -12.70 -1.43
N VAL A 362 0.31 -12.47 -1.71
CA VAL A 362 -0.14 -11.61 -2.80
C VAL A 362 0.27 -10.15 -2.55
N CYS A 363 -0.06 -9.61 -1.37
CA CYS A 363 0.32 -8.25 -0.98
C CYS A 363 1.83 -8.04 -1.03
N GLY A 364 2.60 -8.99 -0.51
CA GLY A 364 4.05 -8.94 -0.55
C GLY A 364 4.64 -8.90 -1.97
N TYR A 365 4.07 -9.65 -2.90
CA TYR A 365 4.44 -9.60 -4.32
C TYR A 365 4.06 -8.25 -4.95
N MET A 366 2.86 -7.74 -4.66
CA MET A 366 2.38 -6.46 -5.20
C MET A 366 3.23 -5.28 -4.72
N ALA A 367 3.56 -5.26 -3.43
CA ALA A 367 4.51 -4.29 -2.89
C ALA A 367 5.85 -4.36 -3.64
N GLY A 368 6.40 -5.56 -3.80
CA GLY A 368 7.65 -5.74 -4.54
C GLY A 368 7.59 -5.28 -5.99
N LEU A 369 6.44 -5.41 -6.65
CA LEU A 369 6.27 -5.01 -8.05
C LEU A 369 6.14 -3.49 -8.23
N ILE A 370 5.31 -2.82 -7.44
CA ILE A 370 4.88 -1.44 -7.73
C ILE A 370 5.07 -0.43 -6.60
N GLY A 371 5.53 -0.87 -5.43
CA GLY A 371 5.55 -0.02 -4.24
C GLY A 371 4.42 -0.37 -3.29
N ALA A 372 4.64 -0.06 -2.02
CA ALA A 372 3.67 -0.27 -0.97
C ALA A 372 2.51 0.74 -1.05
N SER A 373 2.81 2.01 -1.32
CA SER A 373 1.83 3.10 -1.40
C SER A 373 0.87 3.00 -2.57
N ASN A 374 1.34 2.43 -3.67
CA ASN A 374 0.53 2.22 -4.87
C ASN A 374 -0.07 0.82 -4.93
N SER A 375 0.29 -0.04 -3.97
CA SER A 375 -0.33 -1.35 -3.82
C SER A 375 -1.83 -1.14 -3.55
N PRO A 376 -2.72 -1.79 -4.31
CA PRO A 376 -4.17 -1.64 -4.21
C PRO A 376 -4.68 -2.47 -3.03
N ILE A 377 -4.19 -2.19 -1.83
CA ILE A 377 -4.51 -2.96 -0.61
C ILE A 377 -6.03 -2.97 -0.39
N SER A 378 -6.74 -1.88 -0.75
CA SER A 378 -8.21 -1.83 -0.72
C SER A 378 -8.85 -2.94 -1.56
N SER A 379 -8.36 -3.24 -2.75
CA SER A 379 -8.91 -4.35 -3.56
C SER A 379 -8.67 -5.72 -2.94
N VAL A 380 -7.52 -5.91 -2.28
CA VAL A 380 -7.21 -7.16 -1.57
C VAL A 380 -8.09 -7.30 -0.33
N GLY A 381 -8.43 -6.18 0.32
CA GLY A 381 -9.45 -6.16 1.36
C GLY A 381 -10.83 -6.54 0.86
N ILE A 382 -11.24 -6.09 -0.33
CA ILE A 382 -12.50 -6.51 -0.94
C ILE A 382 -12.48 -8.02 -1.16
N ILE A 383 -11.38 -8.58 -1.68
CA ILE A 383 -11.24 -10.04 -1.82
C ILE A 383 -11.34 -10.75 -0.47
N ALA A 384 -10.71 -10.21 0.58
CA ALA A 384 -10.81 -10.76 1.94
C ALA A 384 -12.25 -10.74 2.46
N VAL A 385 -12.98 -9.64 2.25
CA VAL A 385 -14.39 -9.49 2.62
C VAL A 385 -15.26 -10.46 1.83
N ILE A 386 -15.14 -10.52 0.50
CA ILE A 386 -15.94 -11.42 -0.35
C ILE A 386 -15.71 -12.88 0.03
N THR A 387 -14.45 -13.30 0.15
CA THR A 387 -14.12 -14.70 0.47
C THR A 387 -14.55 -15.07 1.89
N SER A 388 -14.42 -14.16 2.87
CA SER A 388 -14.94 -14.35 4.22
C SER A 388 -16.47 -14.43 4.22
N ALA A 389 -17.14 -13.50 3.54
CA ALA A 389 -18.60 -13.43 3.45
C ALA A 389 -19.16 -14.71 2.84
N LEU A 390 -18.61 -15.17 1.71
CA LEU A 390 -19.03 -16.40 1.04
C LEU A 390 -18.83 -17.63 1.91
N LEU A 391 -17.72 -17.72 2.64
CA LEU A 391 -17.46 -18.83 3.56
C LEU A 391 -18.47 -18.85 4.71
N ILE A 392 -18.74 -17.69 5.31
CA ILE A 392 -19.71 -17.53 6.40
C ILE A 392 -21.12 -17.81 5.90
N ALA A 393 -21.52 -17.25 4.74
CA ALA A 393 -22.81 -17.47 4.11
C ALA A 393 -23.04 -18.95 3.77
N ALA A 394 -22.04 -19.64 3.23
CA ALA A 394 -22.13 -21.07 2.94
C ALA A 394 -22.31 -21.91 4.21
N PHE A 395 -21.65 -21.53 5.31
CA PHE A 395 -21.79 -22.24 6.58
C PHE A 395 -23.11 -21.94 7.30
N MET A 396 -23.62 -20.72 7.18
CA MET A 396 -24.89 -20.26 7.76
C MET A 396 -26.09 -20.48 6.84
N ALA A 397 -25.90 -21.14 5.69
CA ALA A 397 -26.97 -21.41 4.77
C ALA A 397 -28.09 -22.23 5.44
N GLY A 398 -29.30 -21.69 5.47
CA GLY A 398 -30.47 -22.32 6.08
C GLY A 398 -30.64 -22.07 7.58
N THR A 399 -29.88 -21.16 8.18
CA THR A 399 -30.13 -20.65 9.54
C THR A 399 -30.97 -19.38 9.52
N ASP A 400 -31.60 -19.03 10.65
CA ASP A 400 -32.40 -17.81 10.81
C ASP A 400 -31.56 -16.59 11.22
N ALA A 401 -30.24 -16.62 10.98
CA ALA A 401 -29.34 -15.53 11.33
C ALA A 401 -29.60 -14.28 10.48
N SER A 402 -29.63 -13.12 11.12
CA SER A 402 -29.79 -11.83 10.46
C SER A 402 -28.59 -11.48 9.58
N ALA A 403 -28.87 -10.91 8.41
CA ALA A 403 -27.84 -10.41 7.50
C ALA A 403 -26.91 -9.41 8.18
N SER A 404 -27.43 -8.54 9.07
CA SER A 404 -26.64 -7.56 9.83
C SER A 404 -25.55 -8.21 10.70
N SER A 405 -25.86 -9.28 11.43
CA SER A 405 -24.87 -9.97 12.27
C SER A 405 -23.82 -10.68 11.43
N LEU A 406 -24.22 -11.27 10.30
CA LEU A 406 -23.31 -11.95 9.38
C LEU A 406 -22.37 -10.96 8.67
N VAL A 407 -22.88 -9.79 8.27
CA VAL A 407 -22.08 -8.68 7.73
C VAL A 407 -21.08 -8.19 8.77
N ALA A 408 -21.53 -7.93 10.00
CA ALA A 408 -20.65 -7.44 11.07
C ALA A 408 -19.54 -8.46 11.39
N TYR A 409 -19.89 -9.73 11.55
CA TYR A 409 -18.92 -10.80 11.81
C TYR A 409 -17.93 -11.00 10.64
N THR A 410 -18.41 -10.84 9.40
CA THR A 410 -17.58 -10.83 8.19
C THR A 410 -16.57 -9.69 8.20
N LEU A 411 -17.00 -8.45 8.44
CA LEU A 411 -16.11 -7.29 8.48
C LEU A 411 -15.10 -7.41 9.63
N PHE A 412 -15.52 -7.93 10.78
CA PHE A 412 -14.62 -8.17 11.92
C PHE A 412 -13.54 -9.22 11.61
N THR A 413 -13.94 -10.34 11.00
CA THR A 413 -13.00 -11.40 10.54
C THR A 413 -12.06 -10.86 9.47
N ALA A 414 -12.61 -10.14 8.49
CA ALA A 414 -11.85 -9.52 7.41
C ALA A 414 -10.87 -8.46 7.92
N ALA A 415 -11.18 -7.71 8.99
CA ALA A 415 -10.28 -6.72 9.57
C ALA A 415 -8.96 -7.35 10.07
N ILE A 416 -9.02 -8.55 10.67
CA ILE A 416 -7.82 -9.27 11.09
C ILE A 416 -6.97 -9.66 9.88
N VAL A 417 -7.60 -10.22 8.84
CA VAL A 417 -6.94 -10.57 7.58
C VAL A 417 -6.40 -9.32 6.87
N PHE A 418 -7.09 -8.20 6.98
CA PHE A 418 -6.66 -6.93 6.44
C PHE A 418 -5.42 -6.39 7.16
N GLY A 419 -5.35 -6.51 8.50
CA GLY A 419 -4.13 -6.21 9.26
C GLY A 419 -2.93 -7.08 8.85
N ILE A 420 -3.17 -8.34 8.51
CA ILE A 420 -2.15 -9.24 7.94
C ILE A 420 -1.68 -8.70 6.58
N ALA A 421 -2.63 -8.35 5.71
CA ALA A 421 -2.39 -7.84 4.37
C ALA A 421 -1.55 -6.56 4.37
N THR A 422 -1.94 -5.58 5.21
CA THR A 422 -1.33 -4.26 5.22
C THR A 422 0.10 -4.29 5.76
N ILE A 423 0.33 -5.04 6.85
CA ILE A 423 1.68 -5.15 7.43
C ILE A 423 2.59 -5.99 6.54
N SER A 424 2.12 -7.10 5.98
CA SER A 424 2.97 -7.93 5.10
C SER A 424 3.40 -7.20 3.82
N ASN A 425 2.54 -6.33 3.28
CA ASN A 425 2.83 -5.47 2.13
C ASN A 425 4.10 -4.63 2.36
N ASP A 426 4.12 -3.81 3.40
CA ASP A 426 5.22 -2.88 3.64
C ASP A 426 6.42 -3.51 4.31
N ASN A 427 6.18 -4.52 5.14
CA ASN A 427 7.27 -5.23 5.79
C ASN A 427 8.25 -5.82 4.76
N LEU A 428 7.78 -6.34 3.62
CA LEU A 428 8.72 -6.79 2.58
C LEU A 428 9.51 -5.65 1.92
N GLN A 429 8.96 -4.43 1.82
CA GLN A 429 9.71 -3.24 1.39
C GLN A 429 10.76 -2.83 2.41
N ASP A 430 10.41 -2.84 3.69
CA ASP A 430 11.33 -2.52 4.77
C ASP A 430 12.45 -3.56 4.82
N LEU A 431 12.11 -4.85 4.76
CA LEU A 431 13.10 -5.93 4.71
C LEU A 431 14.02 -5.83 3.48
N LYS A 432 13.50 -5.36 2.33
CA LYS A 432 14.37 -5.02 1.19
C LYS A 432 15.30 -3.86 1.52
N THR A 433 14.79 -2.81 2.15
CA THR A 433 15.60 -1.67 2.61
C THR A 433 16.74 -2.14 3.51
N GLY A 434 16.41 -2.96 4.51
CA GLY A 434 17.37 -3.55 5.44
C GLY A 434 18.42 -4.41 4.74
N GLN A 435 18.00 -5.24 3.78
CA GLN A 435 18.91 -6.03 2.95
C GLN A 435 19.91 -5.12 2.19
N LEU A 436 19.43 -4.01 1.61
CA LEU A 436 20.26 -3.09 0.84
C LEU A 436 21.23 -2.28 1.72
N VAL A 437 20.96 -2.13 3.02
CA VAL A 437 21.86 -1.44 3.96
C VAL A 437 22.60 -2.40 4.91
N ASP A 438 22.65 -3.70 4.55
CA ASP A 438 23.32 -4.76 5.30
C ASP A 438 22.83 -4.90 6.77
N ALA A 439 21.56 -4.62 7.04
CA ALA A 439 20.94 -4.76 8.35
C ALA A 439 20.68 -6.23 8.74
N THR A 440 20.62 -6.52 10.04
CA THR A 440 20.30 -7.88 10.53
C THR A 440 18.79 -8.14 10.45
N PRO A 441 18.30 -9.12 9.66
CA PRO A 441 16.86 -9.30 9.42
C PRO A 441 16.03 -9.55 10.70
N TRP A 442 16.51 -10.39 11.63
CA TRP A 442 15.74 -10.67 12.85
C TRP A 442 15.52 -9.45 13.72
N LYS A 443 16.49 -8.51 13.77
CA LYS A 443 16.34 -7.26 14.53
C LYS A 443 15.30 -6.37 13.88
N GLN A 444 15.28 -6.34 12.55
CA GLN A 444 14.29 -5.61 11.78
C GLN A 444 12.88 -6.22 11.95
N GLN A 445 12.75 -7.54 11.93
CA GLN A 445 11.49 -8.24 12.19
C GLN A 445 10.95 -7.92 13.60
N VAL A 446 11.81 -7.86 14.61
CA VAL A 446 11.42 -7.42 15.96
C VAL A 446 11.00 -5.95 15.98
N ALA A 447 11.71 -5.08 15.26
CA ALA A 447 11.36 -3.67 15.12
C ALA A 447 9.98 -3.48 14.47
N LEU A 448 9.61 -4.31 13.49
CA LEU A 448 8.28 -4.31 12.89
C LEU A 448 7.19 -4.68 13.89
N VAL A 449 7.41 -5.71 14.72
CA VAL A 449 6.48 -6.06 15.81
C VAL A 449 6.30 -4.88 16.76
N ILE A 450 7.40 -4.20 17.14
CA ILE A 450 7.34 -3.01 17.99
C ILE A 450 6.52 -1.89 17.32
N GLY A 451 6.74 -1.65 16.03
CA GLY A 451 5.97 -0.69 15.24
C GLY A 451 4.48 -1.00 15.20
N VAL A 452 4.11 -2.28 15.02
CA VAL A 452 2.72 -2.75 15.07
C VAL A 452 2.11 -2.46 16.44
N ILE A 453 2.83 -2.72 17.54
CA ILE A 453 2.34 -2.41 18.88
C ILE A 453 2.08 -0.91 19.04
N PHE A 454 3.02 -0.04 18.67
CA PHE A 454 2.82 1.41 18.71
C PHE A 454 1.62 1.85 17.88
N GLY A 455 1.50 1.36 16.64
CA GLY A 455 0.36 1.70 15.76
C GLY A 455 -0.96 1.22 16.35
N SER A 456 -1.03 -0.02 16.84
CA SER A 456 -2.25 -0.61 17.40
C SER A 456 -2.74 0.10 18.67
N LEU A 457 -1.84 0.70 19.45
CA LEU A 457 -2.20 1.52 20.61
C LEU A 457 -2.78 2.88 20.21
N VAL A 458 -2.37 3.43 19.07
CA VAL A 458 -2.75 4.78 18.60
C VAL A 458 -4.05 4.74 17.77
N ILE A 459 -4.29 3.68 17.03
CA ILE A 459 -5.45 3.58 16.12
C ILE A 459 -6.80 3.75 16.84
N PRO A 460 -7.13 3.00 17.92
CA PRO A 460 -8.43 3.12 18.57
C PRO A 460 -8.77 4.53 19.08
N PRO A 461 -7.88 5.23 19.84
CA PRO A 461 -8.22 6.57 20.32
C PRO A 461 -8.31 7.60 19.19
N VAL A 462 -7.52 7.47 18.12
CA VAL A 462 -7.64 8.35 16.96
C VAL A 462 -8.96 8.08 16.22
N LEU A 463 -9.32 6.82 15.97
CA LEU A 463 -10.61 6.46 15.36
C LEU A 463 -11.80 6.97 16.18
N GLN A 464 -11.73 6.80 17.51
CA GLN A 464 -12.74 7.33 18.42
C GLN A 464 -12.83 8.85 18.34
N LEU A 465 -11.68 9.54 18.31
CA LEU A 465 -11.63 10.99 18.14
C LEU A 465 -12.29 11.41 16.83
N MET A 466 -11.98 10.75 15.71
CA MET A 466 -12.57 11.04 14.39
C MET A 466 -14.09 10.86 14.39
N LEU A 467 -14.58 9.77 14.99
CA LEU A 467 -16.01 9.51 15.14
C LEU A 467 -16.69 10.59 15.99
N THR A 468 -16.11 10.97 17.13
CA THR A 468 -16.70 11.98 18.02
C THR A 468 -16.63 13.40 17.47
N ALA A 469 -15.60 13.73 16.69
CA ALA A 469 -15.37 15.08 16.19
C ALA A 469 -16.12 15.36 14.87
N PHE A 470 -16.18 14.37 13.97
CA PHE A 470 -16.75 14.55 12.63
C PHE A 470 -17.95 13.64 12.36
N GLY A 471 -17.93 12.42 12.90
CA GLY A 471 -18.83 11.36 12.44
C GLY A 471 -18.46 10.84 11.04
N PHE A 472 -19.26 9.89 10.55
CA PHE A 472 -19.16 9.28 9.23
C PHE A 472 -20.43 9.55 8.43
N GLN A 473 -20.29 9.83 7.14
CA GLN A 473 -21.43 10.05 6.25
C GLN A 473 -22.35 8.82 6.23
N GLY A 474 -23.66 9.06 6.19
CA GLY A 474 -24.68 8.01 6.19
C GLY A 474 -25.09 7.50 7.58
N MET A 475 -24.43 7.93 8.66
CA MET A 475 -24.89 7.63 10.03
C MET A 475 -25.96 8.63 10.49
N GLU A 476 -26.84 8.18 11.38
CA GLU A 476 -27.83 9.04 12.03
C GLU A 476 -27.10 10.13 12.85
N GLY A 477 -27.46 11.41 12.61
CA GLY A 477 -26.79 12.54 13.25
C GLY A 477 -25.49 13.02 12.59
N ALA A 478 -25.10 12.47 11.43
CA ALA A 478 -23.95 12.95 10.67
C ALA A 478 -24.20 14.38 10.14
N GLY A 479 -23.33 15.32 10.54
CA GLY A 479 -23.34 16.70 10.06
C GLY A 479 -22.75 16.85 8.66
N ALA A 480 -22.75 18.09 8.14
CA ALA A 480 -22.17 18.41 6.83
C ALA A 480 -20.66 18.09 6.75
N ASP A 481 -19.95 18.18 7.86
CA ASP A 481 -18.50 17.93 7.95
C ASP A 481 -18.14 16.45 8.22
N ALA A 482 -19.11 15.54 8.11
CA ALA A 482 -18.88 14.12 8.36
C ALA A 482 -17.90 13.52 7.35
N LEU A 483 -17.02 12.63 7.86
CA LEU A 483 -16.00 11.98 7.03
C LEU A 483 -16.67 10.99 6.07
N ALA A 484 -16.30 11.05 4.79
CA ALA A 484 -16.88 10.18 3.76
C ALA A 484 -16.55 8.69 3.97
N ALA A 485 -15.38 8.38 4.55
CA ALA A 485 -14.88 7.02 4.77
C ALA A 485 -15.12 6.07 3.57
N PRO A 486 -14.76 6.48 2.33
CA PRO A 486 -15.26 5.84 1.11
C PRO A 486 -14.85 4.37 0.99
N GLN A 487 -13.67 3.99 1.51
CA GLN A 487 -13.22 2.60 1.49
C GLN A 487 -14.03 1.73 2.46
N ALA A 488 -14.37 2.26 3.64
CA ALA A 488 -15.22 1.55 4.60
C ALA A 488 -16.63 1.34 4.07
N VAL A 489 -17.21 2.36 3.40
CA VAL A 489 -18.49 2.26 2.69
C VAL A 489 -18.44 1.15 1.64
N LEU A 490 -17.38 1.10 0.83
CA LEU A 490 -17.24 0.07 -0.19
C LEU A 490 -17.17 -1.34 0.44
N MET A 491 -16.37 -1.54 1.48
CA MET A 491 -16.25 -2.84 2.14
C MET A 491 -17.56 -3.30 2.79
N SER A 492 -18.25 -2.41 3.51
CA SER A 492 -19.54 -2.75 4.12
C SER A 492 -20.59 -3.03 3.05
N SER A 493 -20.66 -2.23 1.99
CA SER A 493 -21.60 -2.44 0.89
C SER A 493 -21.38 -3.76 0.16
N VAL A 494 -20.12 -4.18 -0.04
CA VAL A 494 -19.79 -5.49 -0.62
C VAL A 494 -20.22 -6.63 0.30
N ALA A 495 -19.96 -6.52 1.60
CA ALA A 495 -20.39 -7.53 2.56
C ALA A 495 -21.91 -7.63 2.60
N THR A 496 -22.62 -6.51 2.75
CA THR A 496 -24.08 -6.43 2.72
C THR A 496 -24.65 -7.00 1.43
N GLY A 497 -24.06 -6.66 0.28
CA GLY A 497 -24.54 -7.14 -1.01
C GLY A 497 -24.49 -8.66 -1.20
N ILE A 498 -23.60 -9.36 -0.47
CA ILE A 498 -23.53 -10.83 -0.49
C ILE A 498 -24.66 -11.45 0.34
N PHE A 499 -24.96 -10.89 1.51
CA PHE A 499 -26.00 -11.44 2.40
C PHE A 499 -27.42 -11.02 1.99
N ASP A 500 -27.56 -9.90 1.27
CA ASP A 500 -28.84 -9.40 0.74
C ASP A 500 -29.09 -9.77 -0.74
N ASP A 501 -28.22 -10.60 -1.34
CA ASP A 501 -28.28 -11.04 -2.74
C ASP A 501 -28.41 -9.90 -3.78
N SER A 502 -27.79 -8.75 -3.48
CA SER A 502 -27.84 -7.55 -4.34
C SER A 502 -26.56 -7.32 -5.16
N LEU A 503 -25.56 -8.19 -5.02
CA LEU A 503 -24.30 -8.10 -5.75
C LEU A 503 -24.42 -8.66 -7.18
N ASP A 504 -24.07 -7.86 -8.19
CA ASP A 504 -24.05 -8.32 -9.58
C ASP A 504 -22.80 -9.19 -9.87
N TRP A 505 -22.98 -10.50 -9.71
CA TRP A 505 -21.95 -11.51 -9.99
C TRP A 505 -21.45 -11.50 -11.43
N ASN A 506 -22.25 -11.03 -12.39
CA ASN A 506 -21.82 -11.00 -13.80
C ASN A 506 -20.62 -10.08 -14.00
N LEU A 507 -20.54 -8.98 -13.25
CA LEU A 507 -19.40 -8.06 -13.29
C LEU A 507 -18.12 -8.73 -12.80
N ILE A 508 -18.21 -9.45 -11.68
CA ILE A 508 -17.06 -10.16 -11.10
C ILE A 508 -16.60 -11.29 -12.03
N PHE A 509 -17.52 -12.06 -12.59
CA PHE A 509 -17.20 -13.15 -13.53
C PHE A 509 -16.63 -12.63 -14.85
N LEU A 510 -17.13 -11.51 -15.37
CA LEU A 510 -16.52 -10.84 -16.52
C LEU A 510 -15.07 -10.43 -16.22
N GLY A 511 -14.84 -9.86 -15.04
CA GLY A 511 -13.50 -9.56 -14.55
C GLY A 511 -12.62 -10.80 -14.48
N ALA A 512 -13.13 -11.89 -13.91
CA ALA A 512 -12.41 -13.15 -13.83
C ALA A 512 -12.01 -13.69 -15.22
N ALA A 513 -12.92 -13.61 -16.21
CA ALA A 513 -12.64 -14.01 -17.59
C ALA A 513 -11.54 -13.15 -18.24
N ILE A 514 -11.55 -11.83 -18.01
CA ILE A 514 -10.48 -10.93 -18.44
C ILE A 514 -9.16 -11.32 -17.77
N GLY A 515 -9.17 -11.57 -16.45
CA GLY A 515 -8.01 -12.02 -15.70
C GLY A 515 -7.38 -13.30 -16.25
N ILE A 516 -8.21 -14.32 -16.52
CA ILE A 516 -7.77 -15.58 -17.17
C ILE A 516 -7.13 -15.29 -18.54
N THR A 517 -7.75 -14.43 -19.33
CA THR A 517 -7.25 -14.06 -20.66
C THR A 517 -5.88 -13.39 -20.58
N VAL A 518 -5.71 -12.43 -19.67
CA VAL A 518 -4.43 -11.74 -19.44
C VAL A 518 -3.36 -12.71 -18.94
N ILE A 519 -3.71 -13.66 -18.06
CA ILE A 519 -2.80 -14.72 -17.61
C ILE A 519 -2.30 -15.57 -18.78
N ILE A 520 -3.21 -16.00 -19.66
CA ILE A 520 -2.85 -16.78 -20.84
C ILE A 520 -1.89 -15.98 -21.73
N ILE A 521 -2.15 -14.69 -21.93
CA ILE A 521 -1.28 -13.80 -22.70
C ILE A 521 0.11 -13.68 -22.04
N ASP A 522 0.18 -13.47 -20.72
CA ASP A 522 1.45 -13.37 -19.97
C ASP A 522 2.28 -14.65 -20.09
N GLU A 523 1.66 -15.82 -19.95
CA GLU A 523 2.35 -17.11 -20.09
C GLU A 523 2.88 -17.34 -21.50
N ILE A 524 2.06 -17.09 -22.52
CA ILE A 524 2.48 -17.22 -23.92
C ILE A 524 3.63 -16.24 -24.21
N LEU A 525 3.53 -15.00 -23.74
CA LEU A 525 4.58 -14.00 -23.92
C LEU A 525 5.87 -14.41 -23.22
N GLY A 526 5.80 -14.90 -21.99
CA GLY A 526 6.95 -15.39 -21.23
C GLY A 526 7.66 -16.56 -21.91
N VAL A 527 6.91 -17.53 -22.44
CA VAL A 527 7.46 -18.69 -23.15
C VAL A 527 8.07 -18.29 -24.50
N THR A 528 7.32 -17.54 -25.32
CA THR A 528 7.73 -17.18 -26.68
C THR A 528 8.91 -16.21 -26.72
N THR A 529 9.02 -15.32 -25.72
CA THR A 529 10.07 -14.30 -25.67
C THR A 529 11.27 -14.70 -24.81
N LYS A 530 11.30 -15.94 -24.31
CA LYS A 530 12.30 -16.43 -23.33
C LYS A 530 12.39 -15.50 -22.10
N LYS A 531 11.24 -15.08 -21.57
CA LYS A 531 11.08 -14.16 -20.42
C LYS A 531 11.64 -12.75 -20.65
N LYS A 532 11.80 -12.32 -21.90
CA LYS A 532 12.22 -10.95 -22.21
C LYS A 532 11.09 -9.94 -21.99
N TYR A 533 9.84 -10.35 -22.27
CA TYR A 533 8.66 -9.52 -22.05
C TYR A 533 7.71 -10.26 -21.09
N ALA A 534 6.99 -9.48 -20.28
CA ALA A 534 5.96 -9.95 -19.37
C ALA A 534 4.81 -8.94 -19.37
N LEU A 535 3.61 -9.43 -19.09
CA LEU A 535 2.42 -8.62 -18.91
C LEU A 535 1.80 -9.01 -17.56
N PRO A 536 2.38 -8.56 -16.42
CA PRO A 536 1.96 -9.02 -15.11
C PRO A 536 0.44 -8.84 -14.92
N PRO A 537 -0.34 -9.93 -14.76
CA PRO A 537 -1.80 -9.83 -14.74
C PRO A 537 -2.33 -8.96 -13.60
N LEU A 538 -1.63 -8.96 -12.46
CA LEU A 538 -1.94 -8.08 -11.34
C LEU A 538 -1.81 -6.59 -11.72
N ALA A 539 -0.80 -6.22 -12.51
CA ALA A 539 -0.62 -4.84 -12.96
C ALA A 539 -1.69 -4.40 -13.97
N VAL A 540 -2.18 -5.32 -14.80
CA VAL A 540 -3.33 -5.06 -15.67
C VAL A 540 -4.60 -4.84 -14.84
N GLY A 541 -4.87 -5.72 -13.87
CA GLY A 541 -6.02 -5.57 -12.97
C GLY A 541 -5.96 -4.26 -12.16
N MET A 542 -4.79 -3.85 -11.71
CA MET A 542 -4.58 -2.54 -11.09
C MET A 542 -4.92 -1.39 -12.02
N GLY A 543 -4.48 -1.47 -13.28
CA GLY A 543 -4.82 -0.47 -14.28
C GLY A 543 -6.32 -0.37 -14.57
N MET A 544 -7.05 -1.47 -14.36
CA MET A 544 -8.50 -1.52 -14.52
C MET A 544 -9.27 -0.97 -13.30
N TYR A 545 -8.74 -1.16 -12.10
CA TYR A 545 -9.41 -0.84 -10.82
C TYR A 545 -9.15 0.59 -10.33
N LEU A 546 -7.94 1.12 -10.54
CA LEU A 546 -7.52 2.41 -10.02
C LEU A 546 -8.04 3.57 -10.89
N PRO A 547 -8.31 4.76 -10.30
CA PRO A 547 -8.70 5.95 -11.05
C PRO A 547 -7.69 6.29 -12.16
N VAL A 548 -8.18 6.70 -13.33
CA VAL A 548 -7.33 7.00 -14.50
C VAL A 548 -6.26 8.05 -14.18
N SER A 549 -6.56 9.02 -13.31
CA SER A 549 -5.66 10.09 -12.92
C SER A 549 -4.37 9.58 -12.28
N VAL A 550 -4.48 8.60 -11.38
CA VAL A 550 -3.32 7.95 -10.75
C VAL A 550 -2.66 6.96 -11.71
N THR A 551 -3.48 6.17 -12.41
CA THR A 551 -3.01 5.03 -13.21
C THR A 551 -2.19 5.44 -14.42
N VAL A 552 -2.47 6.57 -15.08
CA VAL A 552 -1.72 7.02 -16.27
C VAL A 552 -0.34 7.59 -15.91
N MET A 553 -0.16 8.11 -14.70
CA MET A 553 1.07 8.79 -14.29
C MET A 553 2.22 7.83 -14.01
N VAL A 554 1.94 6.66 -13.46
CA VAL A 554 2.96 5.62 -13.22
C VAL A 554 3.60 5.14 -14.54
N PRO A 555 2.85 4.78 -15.60
CA PRO A 555 3.41 4.51 -16.93
C PRO A 555 4.19 5.66 -17.54
N LEU A 556 3.74 6.92 -17.39
CA LEU A 556 4.50 8.08 -17.86
C LEU A 556 5.86 8.17 -17.15
N GLY A 557 5.89 7.97 -15.83
CA GLY A 557 7.15 7.86 -15.08
C GLY A 557 8.05 6.72 -15.57
N ALA A 558 7.47 5.55 -15.88
CA ALA A 558 8.20 4.41 -16.41
C ALA A 558 8.83 4.68 -17.78
N ILE A 559 8.10 5.37 -18.66
CA ILE A 559 8.59 5.80 -19.98
C ILE A 559 9.75 6.80 -19.82
N LEU A 560 9.60 7.79 -18.95
CA LEU A 560 10.66 8.77 -18.65
C LEU A 560 11.90 8.08 -18.07
N GLY A 561 11.72 7.16 -17.12
CA GLY A 561 12.79 6.36 -16.55
C GLY A 561 13.50 5.50 -17.58
N TYR A 562 12.77 4.89 -18.52
CA TYR A 562 13.35 4.13 -19.62
C TYR A 562 14.26 5.00 -20.50
N PHE A 563 13.81 6.18 -20.91
CA PHE A 563 14.63 7.09 -21.72
C PHE A 563 15.84 7.62 -20.95
N TYR A 564 15.67 7.94 -19.67
CA TYR A 564 16.80 8.35 -18.81
C TYR A 564 17.83 7.24 -18.67
N ASN A 565 17.41 6.00 -18.36
CA ASN A 565 18.32 4.87 -18.19
C ASN A 565 19.02 4.49 -19.50
N ARG A 566 18.33 4.64 -20.64
CA ARG A 566 18.94 4.47 -21.96
C ARG A 566 19.98 5.54 -22.29
N TRP A 567 19.78 6.77 -21.81
CA TRP A 567 20.81 7.82 -21.91
C TRP A 567 21.98 7.58 -20.94
N ALA A 568 21.68 7.15 -19.72
CA ALA A 568 22.63 6.88 -18.66
C ALA A 568 23.60 5.75 -19.02
N SER A 569 23.11 4.72 -19.72
CA SER A 569 23.94 3.58 -20.17
C SER A 569 25.01 3.97 -21.19
N GLY A 570 24.87 5.11 -21.87
CA GLY A 570 25.86 5.67 -22.79
C GLY A 570 26.87 6.63 -22.15
N GLN A 571 26.81 6.86 -20.83
CA GLN A 571 27.73 7.76 -20.12
C GLN A 571 29.05 7.07 -19.74
N ARG A 572 30.06 7.85 -19.35
CA ARG A 572 31.37 7.35 -18.91
C ARG A 572 31.28 6.43 -17.69
N ASN A 573 30.37 6.73 -16.77
CA ASN A 573 30.07 5.89 -15.60
C ASN A 573 28.57 5.55 -15.58
N PRO A 574 28.14 4.49 -16.28
CA PRO A 574 26.74 4.10 -16.38
C PRO A 574 26.07 3.84 -15.03
N GLU A 575 26.75 3.16 -14.10
CA GLU A 575 26.18 2.78 -12.81
C GLU A 575 25.85 4.02 -11.98
N SER A 576 26.79 4.97 -11.89
CA SER A 576 26.56 6.22 -11.16
C SER A 576 25.47 7.07 -11.84
N ALA A 577 25.43 7.09 -13.18
CA ALA A 577 24.41 7.84 -13.92
C ALA A 577 22.99 7.28 -13.71
N VAL A 578 22.83 5.95 -13.72
CA VAL A 578 21.57 5.28 -13.39
C VAL A 578 21.19 5.57 -11.94
N ARG A 579 22.15 5.43 -11.01
CA ARG A 579 21.93 5.74 -9.59
C ARG A 579 21.44 7.17 -9.37
N MET A 580 21.95 8.17 -10.10
CA MET A 580 21.46 9.55 -10.02
C MET A 580 20.00 9.70 -10.49
N GLY A 581 19.57 8.88 -11.45
CA GLY A 581 18.16 8.80 -11.87
C GLY A 581 17.28 8.27 -10.73
N THR A 582 17.69 7.15 -10.13
CA THR A 582 17.05 6.57 -8.95
C THR A 582 16.95 7.58 -7.82
N LEU A 583 18.04 8.29 -7.50
CA LEU A 583 18.07 9.31 -6.46
C LEU A 583 17.15 10.51 -6.76
N GLY A 584 17.06 10.91 -8.03
CA GLY A 584 16.13 11.95 -8.47
C GLY A 584 14.67 11.53 -8.28
N ALA A 585 14.32 10.32 -8.73
CA ALA A 585 13.00 9.72 -8.52
C ALA A 585 12.65 9.61 -7.02
N THR A 586 13.60 9.13 -6.20
CA THR A 586 13.50 9.09 -4.74
C THR A 586 13.23 10.46 -4.15
N GLY A 587 13.95 11.50 -4.61
CA GLY A 587 13.71 12.88 -4.18
C GLY A 587 12.28 13.34 -4.43
N LEU A 588 11.71 13.04 -5.61
CA LEU A 588 10.33 13.38 -5.92
C LEU A 588 9.32 12.73 -4.95
N ILE A 589 9.53 11.44 -4.64
CA ILE A 589 8.70 10.69 -3.69
C ILE A 589 8.83 11.28 -2.28
N VAL A 590 10.07 11.47 -1.80
CA VAL A 590 10.37 12.05 -0.48
C VAL A 590 9.67 13.40 -0.29
N GLY A 591 9.78 14.29 -1.27
CA GLY A 591 9.23 15.65 -1.17
C GLY A 591 7.73 15.69 -1.05
N GLU A 592 7.03 14.92 -1.89
CA GLU A 592 5.57 14.86 -1.86
C GLU A 592 5.07 14.22 -0.56
N SER A 593 5.70 13.12 -0.13
CA SER A 593 5.33 12.45 1.12
C SER A 593 5.58 13.32 2.36
N LEU A 594 6.70 14.06 2.42
CA LEU A 594 6.97 14.99 3.52
C LEU A 594 5.98 16.16 3.52
N PHE A 595 5.70 16.75 2.36
CA PHE A 595 4.70 17.80 2.25
C PHE A 595 3.31 17.29 2.63
N GLY A 596 2.93 16.09 2.20
CA GLY A 596 1.65 15.45 2.55
C GLY A 596 1.43 15.37 4.05
N VAL A 597 2.46 14.99 4.82
CA VAL A 597 2.40 14.96 6.30
C VAL A 597 2.21 16.36 6.89
N VAL A 598 2.97 17.33 6.41
CA VAL A 598 2.87 18.72 6.88
C VAL A 598 1.47 19.28 6.58
N ASN A 599 0.99 19.07 5.35
CA ASN A 599 -0.33 19.50 4.92
C ASN A 599 -1.44 18.82 5.73
N ALA A 600 -1.31 17.52 6.01
CA ALA A 600 -2.23 16.79 6.89
C ALA A 600 -2.32 17.45 8.28
N GLY A 601 -1.18 17.82 8.85
CA GLY A 601 -1.11 18.52 10.13
C GLY A 601 -1.78 19.90 10.10
N ILE A 602 -1.62 20.65 9.01
CA ILE A 602 -2.26 21.96 8.82
C ILE A 602 -3.79 21.82 8.69
N ILE A 603 -4.25 20.86 7.87
CA ILE A 603 -5.69 20.54 7.72
C ILE A 603 -6.28 20.15 9.07
N ALA A 604 -5.62 19.26 9.80
CA ALA A 604 -6.08 18.86 11.14
C ALA A 604 -6.13 20.02 12.14
N ALA A 605 -5.15 20.93 12.13
CA ALA A 605 -5.09 22.07 13.06
C ALA A 605 -6.09 23.18 12.76
N SER A 606 -6.42 23.39 11.49
CA SER A 606 -7.29 24.48 11.03
C SER A 606 -8.78 24.17 11.07
N GLN A 607 -9.16 22.89 11.14
CA GLN A 607 -10.55 22.40 11.01
C GLN A 607 -11.26 22.82 9.71
N GLY A 608 -10.55 23.38 8.72
CA GLY A 608 -11.10 23.79 7.43
C GLY A 608 -10.88 22.75 6.32
N GLU A 609 -11.68 22.80 5.26
CA GLU A 609 -11.52 21.92 4.09
C GLU A 609 -10.23 22.19 3.31
N SER A 610 -9.83 23.46 3.18
CA SER A 610 -8.64 23.90 2.44
C SER A 610 -7.94 25.09 3.12
N PRO A 611 -7.24 24.88 4.25
CA PRO A 611 -6.67 25.98 5.03
C PRO A 611 -5.53 26.73 4.37
N LEU A 612 -4.91 26.13 3.36
CA LEU A 612 -3.86 26.76 2.57
C LEU A 612 -4.40 27.45 1.31
N GLU A 613 -5.70 27.37 1.03
CA GLU A 613 -6.30 27.99 -0.14
C GLU A 613 -6.13 29.51 -0.09
N ILE A 614 -5.41 30.05 -1.06
CA ILE A 614 -5.22 31.50 -1.26
C ILE A 614 -5.86 31.95 -2.58
N PHE A 615 -5.92 31.04 -3.57
CA PHE A 615 -6.43 31.32 -4.90
C PHE A 615 -7.76 30.61 -5.13
N GLU A 616 -8.65 31.18 -5.94
CA GLU A 616 -9.94 30.56 -6.30
C GLU A 616 -9.77 29.33 -7.21
N GLY A 617 -8.57 29.12 -7.78
CA GLY A 617 -8.29 28.08 -8.77
C GLY A 617 -8.91 28.37 -10.14
N GLY A 618 -9.27 27.32 -10.87
CA GLY A 618 -9.90 27.40 -12.20
C GLY A 618 -8.97 27.06 -13.37
N THR A 619 -9.38 27.39 -14.58
CA THR A 619 -8.68 26.99 -15.81
C THR A 619 -7.24 27.51 -15.90
N TRP A 620 -6.96 28.71 -15.38
CA TRP A 620 -5.61 29.25 -15.35
C TRP A 620 -4.69 28.44 -14.42
N SER A 621 -5.19 27.96 -13.27
CA SER A 621 -4.40 27.14 -12.33
C SER A 621 -4.21 25.72 -12.87
N THR A 622 -5.15 25.21 -13.67
CA THR A 622 -4.98 23.99 -14.46
C THR A 622 -3.86 24.12 -15.48
N VAL A 623 -3.88 25.16 -16.32
CA VAL A 623 -2.84 25.39 -17.34
C VAL A 623 -1.48 25.62 -16.68
N LEU A 624 -1.43 26.49 -15.66
CA LEU A 624 -0.21 26.76 -14.92
C LEU A 624 0.32 25.50 -14.22
N GLY A 625 -0.56 24.71 -13.60
CA GLY A 625 -0.21 23.45 -12.96
C GLY A 625 0.45 22.48 -13.93
N VAL A 626 -0.15 22.26 -15.11
CA VAL A 626 0.44 21.39 -16.16
C VAL A 626 1.80 21.91 -16.62
N VAL A 627 1.93 23.22 -16.87
CA VAL A 627 3.20 23.82 -17.30
C VAL A 627 4.28 23.66 -16.23
N LEU A 628 3.97 23.98 -14.97
CA LEU A 628 4.89 23.84 -13.84
C LEU A 628 5.27 22.38 -13.60
N PHE A 629 4.32 21.45 -13.75
CA PHE A 629 4.56 20.02 -13.62
C PHE A 629 5.55 19.51 -14.66
N ILE A 630 5.33 19.84 -15.95
CA ILE A 630 6.24 19.48 -17.04
C ILE A 630 7.62 20.14 -16.83
N ALA A 631 7.65 21.42 -16.44
CA ALA A 631 8.88 22.14 -16.17
C ALA A 631 9.67 21.52 -15.00
N ALA A 632 8.99 21.13 -13.92
CA ALA A 632 9.59 20.46 -12.77
C ALA A 632 10.22 19.11 -13.16
N ILE A 633 9.50 18.28 -13.92
CA ILE A 633 10.02 17.01 -14.43
C ILE A 633 11.27 17.26 -15.29
N ALA A 634 11.17 18.14 -16.30
CA ALA A 634 12.27 18.44 -17.20
C ALA A 634 13.49 19.00 -16.44
N PHE A 635 13.27 19.86 -15.44
CA PHE A 635 14.30 20.40 -14.58
C PHE A 635 15.02 19.30 -13.79
N ILE A 636 14.27 18.42 -13.12
CA ILE A 636 14.85 17.34 -12.30
C ILE A 636 15.64 16.36 -13.16
N TYR A 637 15.09 15.86 -14.26
CA TYR A 637 15.80 14.93 -15.14
C TYR A 637 17.03 15.56 -15.81
N ARG A 638 16.98 16.86 -16.14
CA ARG A 638 18.16 17.59 -16.65
C ARG A 638 19.22 17.76 -15.56
N ARG A 639 18.80 18.03 -14.31
CA ARG A 639 19.70 18.23 -13.19
C ARG A 639 20.38 16.93 -12.78
N THR A 640 19.65 15.81 -12.72
CA THR A 640 20.23 14.49 -12.47
C THR A 640 21.23 14.11 -13.56
N ALA A 641 20.89 14.35 -14.83
CA ALA A 641 21.80 14.12 -15.94
C ALA A 641 23.08 14.98 -15.89
N GLN A 642 23.01 16.20 -15.34
CA GLN A 642 24.19 17.03 -15.11
C GLN A 642 25.03 16.54 -13.93
N SER A 643 24.40 16.08 -12.85
CA SER A 643 25.10 15.54 -11.68
C SER A 643 25.83 14.22 -11.98
N ALA A 644 25.32 13.47 -12.96
CA ALA A 644 25.88 12.22 -13.44
C ALA A 644 27.09 12.37 -14.38
N LYS A 645 27.32 13.57 -14.93
CA LYS A 645 28.52 13.91 -15.70
C LYS A 645 29.64 14.39 -14.77
#